data_AF-A0A821LU51-F1
#
_entry.id   AF-A0A821LU51-F1
#
_cell.length_a   1.000
_cell.length_b   1.000
_cell.length_c   1.000
_cell.angle_alpha   90.00
_cell.angle_beta   90.00
_cell.angle_gamma   90.00
#
_symmetry.space_group_name_H-M   'P 1'
#
loop_
_entity.id
_entity.type
_entity.pdbx_description
1 polymer ?
#
loop_
_entity_poly.entity_id
_entity_poly.type
_entity_poly.pdbx_seq_one_letter_code
_entity_poly.pdbx_strand_id
1 'polypeptide(L)'
;MDKYCFGMTTVLNFVLGLLTILDSGYTASVRNKDDLFNINITMPNFNSTQEDQYTFLQYELPDEELAIVGYSPLINMNAAHHMLTFACANPGSNKQIWTSGQACNGDEQLIIHGWARNAPSMTLPDDVGFPVGRNTPYKYIVVNIHYLSSIVNDKSGNQLIISRKPRKYQAGVMLAGTSQIFIKPKTHSIRTPFSCRYNGPSISIFAARVHAHQWARVNSLYRVRDGVITQIVKGDPQWPQSFYPLPSPIEIQNDDYLVGQCVYDNDDDHIVRVGPTHKDEMCNIYAMYSFEPTKTASGKQKTGAAPIRSCWDNEFSSLINLIPPDSEVPPRKPSDIGGTSNGHHTHAEHAMSPSIDVGKQLALSSVDDPAYEDYMEEVENMRHRNKDSDAYDFNKALSHLGLPEYEYVDAQNYDYLLPTHLTYGKEQTVKIHNAKIMSSNLYTCVDSWPDVKSLPGQLGEIGGLALNKANDELVVFHRGSRKWENKYFNRNYRFRQETYGPIDEDVVLHIDTRTGQTKFRWGAKMFYMPHGLTIDHAGNFWLTDIAMHQVFMFKPSDLTHPALTVGEMFQPGSGPTQLCRPADIAVMKNGDFFVADGYCNSRIIKFNRKGEYITEWGSPMTGIQDQDGFPLPNQWNIVHSIALNEDAQLLCGADRENYRIQCFNSNTGEFQRQIRVETKDNIGPIYAIEFAPNTNGTVLFAVTGGSETPVKKVYMIEARSGDILTSFDSNPHLLAPHDIAVSTNGREVYVGELALSPMNALHKFELAKHLPTQTFSKRIYLNDRNFRVSLIIMTFFAIPVLLAVIIGCFVRIRNLRKLRRLNTFLNDVKVSGTGSGSVLGDWMNRRKGFEKLDQCSDGENEPLDDNINDDINTNSNDGINQQPTTSSSINNNVAFKMGASL
;
A
#
# COMPACT_ATOMS: atom_id res chain seq x y z
N MET A 1 1.72 -108.31 16.76
CA MET A 1 2.76 -107.26 16.83
C MET A 1 2.09 -105.95 16.44
N ASP A 2 1.89 -104.94 17.25
CA ASP A 2 2.04 -104.72 18.67
C ASP A 2 1.30 -103.39 18.94
N LYS A 3 0.56 -103.33 20.05
CA LYS A 3 0.43 -102.17 20.95
C LYS A 3 -0.42 -100.91 20.56
N TYR A 4 -1.52 -100.76 21.32
CA TYR A 4 -2.26 -99.54 21.76
C TYR A 4 -3.06 -98.76 20.69
N CYS A 5 -4.38 -98.53 20.71
CA CYS A 5 -5.40 -98.40 21.76
C CYS A 5 -5.06 -97.38 22.87
N PHE A 6 -5.37 -96.09 22.67
CA PHE A 6 -6.27 -95.27 23.52
C PHE A 6 -6.37 -93.80 23.04
N GLY A 7 -7.60 -93.33 22.77
CA GLY A 7 -8.04 -91.92 22.63
C GLY A 7 -7.86 -91.29 21.23
N MET A 8 -8.85 -91.11 20.34
CA MET A 8 -10.27 -90.74 20.49
C MET A 8 -10.52 -89.63 21.53
N THR A 9 -11.35 -88.64 21.16
CA THR A 9 -11.92 -87.58 22.02
C THR A 9 -11.03 -86.41 22.46
N THR A 10 -10.34 -85.72 21.53
CA THR A 10 -9.99 -84.31 21.81
C THR A 10 -10.05 -83.36 20.60
N VAL A 11 -9.79 -83.82 19.38
CA VAL A 11 -9.71 -82.88 18.23
C VAL A 11 -11.05 -82.73 17.47
N LEU A 12 -11.95 -83.72 17.54
CA LEU A 12 -13.23 -83.64 16.82
C LEU A 12 -14.37 -82.97 17.62
N ASN A 13 -14.22 -82.82 18.94
CA ASN A 13 -15.16 -82.07 19.79
C ASN A 13 -14.89 -80.56 19.81
N PHE A 14 -13.76 -80.10 19.27
CA PHE A 14 -13.49 -78.66 19.13
C PHE A 14 -14.04 -78.08 17.82
N VAL A 15 -14.25 -78.92 16.80
CA VAL A 15 -14.70 -78.48 15.47
C VAL A 15 -16.21 -78.70 15.25
N LEU A 16 -16.85 -79.61 16.00
CA LEU A 16 -18.31 -79.77 15.99
C LEU A 16 -19.05 -79.08 17.15
N GLY A 17 -18.35 -78.48 18.11
CA GLY A 17 -18.95 -77.73 19.23
C GLY A 17 -19.36 -76.28 18.92
N LEU A 18 -19.06 -75.79 17.71
CA LEU A 18 -19.36 -74.41 17.28
C LEU A 18 -20.46 -74.32 16.21
N LEU A 19 -21.01 -75.46 15.79
CA LEU A 19 -22.16 -75.54 14.91
C LEU A 19 -23.29 -76.23 15.68
N THR A 20 -24.31 -75.44 16.03
CA THR A 20 -25.63 -75.84 16.57
C THR A 20 -25.76 -76.05 18.09
N ILE A 21 -25.69 -74.95 18.85
CA ILE A 21 -26.72 -74.62 19.84
C ILE A 21 -27.34 -73.31 19.33
N LEU A 22 -28.41 -73.41 18.54
CA LEU A 22 -29.78 -73.15 18.96
C LEU A 22 -29.98 -71.71 19.47
N ASP A 23 -30.20 -70.82 18.52
CA ASP A 23 -31.55 -70.28 18.29
C ASP A 23 -32.28 -69.82 19.56
N SER A 24 -31.84 -68.67 20.08
CA SER A 24 -32.70 -67.79 20.87
C SER A 24 -32.18 -66.35 20.75
N GLY A 25 -32.76 -65.65 19.77
CA GLY A 25 -33.07 -64.24 19.88
C GLY A 25 -31.93 -63.32 20.34
N TYR A 26 -30.90 -63.17 19.52
CA TYR A 26 -30.35 -61.84 19.31
C TYR A 26 -30.05 -61.74 17.82
N THR A 27 -30.99 -61.16 17.08
CA THR A 27 -30.62 -60.26 16.00
C THR A 27 -29.64 -59.27 16.62
N ALA A 28 -28.36 -59.62 16.63
CA ALA A 28 -27.32 -58.63 16.57
C ALA A 28 -27.59 -57.92 15.25
N SER A 29 -28.46 -56.91 15.35
CA SER A 29 -28.51 -55.78 14.47
C SER A 29 -27.10 -55.60 13.96
N VAL A 30 -26.90 -55.94 12.69
CA VAL A 30 -25.90 -55.26 11.88
C VAL A 30 -26.29 -53.79 12.03
N ARG A 31 -25.79 -53.15 13.09
CA ARG A 31 -26.02 -51.73 13.35
C ARG A 31 -25.38 -51.09 12.15
N ASN A 32 -26.26 -50.52 11.33
CA ASN A 32 -25.93 -49.86 10.08
C ASN A 32 -24.64 -49.06 10.25
N LYS A 33 -23.66 -49.35 9.39
CA LYS A 33 -22.38 -48.64 9.28
C LYS A 33 -22.66 -47.18 8.98
N ASP A 34 -22.72 -46.35 10.02
CA ASP A 34 -23.19 -44.96 9.96
C ASP A 34 -24.60 -44.83 9.33
N ASP A 35 -25.52 -44.09 9.96
CA ASP A 35 -26.83 -43.80 9.33
C ASP A 35 -26.63 -42.78 8.21
N LEU A 36 -26.06 -43.25 7.10
CA LEU A 36 -25.74 -42.48 5.90
C LEU A 36 -26.91 -42.50 4.94
N PHE A 37 -27.23 -41.34 4.38
CA PHE A 37 -28.21 -41.20 3.32
C PHE A 37 -27.79 -40.11 2.34
N ASN A 38 -28.36 -40.16 1.15
CA ASN A 38 -28.01 -39.24 0.07
C ASN A 38 -29.10 -38.19 -0.12
N ILE A 39 -28.69 -36.93 -0.30
CA ILE A 39 -29.58 -35.84 -0.75
C ILE A 39 -29.16 -35.45 -2.17
N ASN A 40 -30.06 -35.64 -3.14
CA ASN A 40 -29.83 -35.24 -4.53
C ASN A 40 -30.39 -33.84 -4.76
N ILE A 41 -29.52 -32.91 -5.18
CA ILE A 41 -29.87 -31.52 -5.50
C ILE A 41 -29.55 -31.31 -6.97
N THR A 42 -30.55 -31.51 -7.83
CA THR A 42 -30.40 -31.50 -9.29
C THR A 42 -31.39 -30.56 -9.95
N MET A 43 -30.97 -29.96 -11.07
CA MET A 43 -31.84 -29.12 -11.89
C MET A 43 -33.11 -29.88 -12.34
N PRO A 44 -34.31 -29.29 -12.25
CA PRO A 44 -35.56 -29.92 -12.65
C PRO A 44 -35.82 -29.70 -14.16
N ASN A 45 -35.09 -30.41 -15.02
CA ASN A 45 -35.19 -30.27 -16.48
C ASN A 45 -34.94 -28.82 -16.96
N PHE A 46 -33.83 -28.23 -16.52
CA PHE A 46 -33.52 -26.84 -16.79
C PHE A 46 -33.14 -26.61 -18.25
N ASN A 47 -33.60 -25.49 -18.81
CA ASN A 47 -33.23 -25.02 -20.15
C ASN A 47 -32.43 -23.73 -20.02
N SER A 48 -31.18 -23.75 -20.43
CA SER A 48 -30.37 -22.54 -20.57
C SER A 48 -30.55 -21.95 -21.97
N THR A 49 -30.99 -20.68 -22.03
CA THR A 49 -31.23 -19.95 -23.28
C THR A 49 -30.12 -18.95 -23.62
N GLN A 50 -29.09 -18.85 -22.77
CA GLN A 50 -28.00 -17.88 -22.89
C GLN A 50 -26.66 -18.61 -22.77
N GLU A 51 -25.70 -18.23 -23.60
CA GLU A 51 -24.30 -18.65 -23.43
C GLU A 51 -23.71 -18.01 -22.16
N ASP A 52 -22.73 -18.66 -21.54
CA ASP A 52 -22.04 -18.17 -20.33
C ASP A 52 -22.99 -17.85 -19.14
N GLN A 53 -23.96 -18.74 -18.88
CA GLN A 53 -25.00 -18.53 -17.86
C GLN A 53 -24.67 -19.21 -16.52
N TYR A 54 -24.71 -18.43 -15.45
CA TYR A 54 -24.66 -18.93 -14.07
C TYR A 54 -26.08 -19.14 -13.53
N THR A 55 -26.38 -20.37 -13.11
CA THR A 55 -27.68 -20.73 -12.56
C THR A 55 -27.52 -21.25 -11.14
N PHE A 56 -28.43 -20.88 -10.25
CA PHE A 56 -28.44 -21.26 -8.85
C PHE A 56 -29.69 -22.09 -8.55
N LEU A 57 -29.54 -23.17 -7.79
CA LEU A 57 -30.60 -24.04 -7.31
C LEU A 57 -30.52 -24.14 -5.79
N GLN A 58 -31.57 -23.77 -5.08
CA GLN A 58 -31.65 -23.94 -3.64
C GLN A 58 -32.35 -25.23 -3.22
N TYR A 59 -31.94 -25.77 -2.08
CA TYR A 59 -32.55 -26.89 -1.38
C TYR A 59 -32.60 -26.58 0.12
N GLU A 60 -33.79 -26.63 0.71
CA GLU A 60 -33.99 -26.48 2.16
C GLU A 60 -33.68 -27.81 2.85
N LEU A 61 -32.80 -27.78 3.85
CA LEU A 61 -32.45 -28.97 4.60
C LEU A 61 -33.58 -29.35 5.57
N PRO A 62 -33.78 -30.66 5.84
CA PRO A 62 -34.65 -31.09 6.92
C PRO A 62 -34.25 -30.43 8.26
N ASP A 63 -35.23 -30.15 9.12
CA ASP A 63 -34.95 -29.72 10.49
C ASP A 63 -34.45 -30.91 11.33
N GLU A 64 -33.25 -31.39 11.02
CA GLU A 64 -32.50 -32.43 11.72
C GLU A 64 -31.06 -31.96 11.91
N GLU A 65 -30.35 -32.48 12.91
CA GLU A 65 -28.91 -32.27 13.02
C GLU A 65 -28.20 -33.20 12.04
N LEU A 66 -27.54 -32.63 11.04
CA LEU A 66 -26.96 -33.37 9.94
C LEU A 66 -25.49 -33.00 9.77
N ALA A 67 -24.70 -33.94 9.25
CA ALA A 67 -23.32 -33.71 8.86
C ALA A 67 -23.10 -34.13 7.41
N ILE A 68 -22.59 -33.23 6.56
CA ILE A 68 -22.16 -33.59 5.22
C ILE A 68 -20.79 -34.25 5.33
N VAL A 69 -20.67 -35.49 4.85
CA VAL A 69 -19.45 -36.32 4.92
C VAL A 69 -18.85 -36.62 3.54
N GLY A 70 -19.50 -36.17 2.47
CA GLY A 70 -18.97 -36.30 1.11
C GLY A 70 -19.92 -35.77 0.05
N TYR A 71 -19.42 -35.80 -1.19
CA TYR A 71 -20.08 -35.26 -2.38
C TYR A 71 -19.91 -36.23 -3.55
N SER A 72 -20.97 -36.44 -4.31
CA SER A 72 -20.97 -37.20 -5.55
C SER A 72 -21.63 -36.35 -6.65
N PRO A 73 -20.85 -35.64 -7.48
CA PRO A 73 -21.38 -34.80 -8.55
C PRO A 73 -22.29 -35.59 -9.50
N LEU A 74 -23.47 -35.05 -9.81
CA LEU A 74 -24.42 -35.63 -10.77
C LEU A 74 -24.49 -34.70 -11.98
N ILE A 75 -23.51 -34.78 -12.87
CA ILE A 75 -23.32 -33.78 -13.93
C ILE A 75 -23.50 -34.37 -15.32
N ASN A 76 -24.27 -33.66 -16.16
CA ASN A 76 -24.20 -33.83 -17.60
C ASN A 76 -22.92 -33.14 -18.10
N MET A 77 -21.91 -33.96 -18.47
CA MET A 77 -20.60 -33.47 -18.90
C MET A 77 -20.66 -32.56 -20.14
N ASN A 78 -21.73 -32.67 -20.95
CA ASN A 78 -21.96 -31.83 -22.12
C ASN A 78 -22.60 -30.48 -21.78
N ALA A 79 -23.07 -30.28 -20.54
CA ALA A 79 -23.81 -29.10 -20.13
C ALA A 79 -23.01 -28.19 -19.19
N ALA A 80 -22.52 -28.73 -18.06
CA ALA A 80 -21.89 -27.91 -17.02
C ALA A 80 -20.37 -27.79 -17.24
N HIS A 81 -19.86 -26.56 -17.14
CA HIS A 81 -18.44 -26.27 -17.16
C HIS A 81 -17.81 -26.44 -15.77
N HIS A 82 -18.46 -25.90 -14.74
CA HIS A 82 -18.12 -26.13 -13.33
C HIS A 82 -19.36 -25.98 -12.44
N MET A 83 -19.26 -26.47 -11.21
CA MET A 83 -20.31 -26.39 -10.19
C MET A 83 -19.72 -26.04 -8.83
N LEU A 84 -20.34 -25.10 -8.11
CA LEU A 84 -20.03 -24.78 -6.73
C LEU A 84 -21.22 -25.12 -5.83
N THR A 85 -20.96 -25.53 -4.60
CA THR A 85 -22.01 -25.80 -3.61
C THR A 85 -21.74 -25.01 -2.35
N PHE A 86 -22.76 -24.29 -1.90
CA PHE A 86 -22.74 -23.42 -0.75
C PHE A 86 -23.72 -23.89 0.31
N ALA A 87 -23.35 -23.75 1.57
CA ALA A 87 -24.25 -23.79 2.71
C ALA A 87 -24.62 -22.36 3.10
N CYS A 88 -25.91 -22.05 3.17
CA CYS A 88 -26.43 -20.71 3.43
C CYS A 88 -27.39 -20.70 4.63
N ALA A 89 -27.43 -19.58 5.35
CA ALA A 89 -28.56 -19.26 6.22
C ALA A 89 -29.79 -18.82 5.42
N ASN A 90 -29.59 -17.92 4.45
CA ASN A 90 -30.63 -17.44 3.54
C ASN A 90 -30.14 -17.55 2.09
N PRO A 91 -30.88 -18.19 1.18
CA PRO A 91 -30.57 -18.19 -0.25
C PRO A 91 -30.61 -16.78 -0.85
N GLY A 92 -29.90 -16.57 -1.96
CA GLY A 92 -29.88 -15.30 -2.69
C GLY A 92 -31.23 -14.87 -3.27
N SER A 93 -32.15 -15.82 -3.44
CA SER A 93 -33.50 -15.59 -3.94
C SER A 93 -34.52 -16.48 -3.23
N ASN A 94 -35.77 -16.01 -3.13
CA ASN A 94 -36.89 -16.83 -2.69
C ASN A 94 -37.34 -17.84 -3.77
N LYS A 95 -36.87 -17.69 -5.02
CA LYS A 95 -37.14 -18.64 -6.10
C LYS A 95 -36.30 -19.91 -5.90
N GLN A 96 -36.86 -21.07 -6.22
CA GLN A 96 -36.11 -22.33 -6.19
C GLN A 96 -34.88 -22.28 -7.12
N ILE A 97 -35.03 -21.61 -8.27
CA ILE A 97 -33.98 -21.42 -9.27
C ILE A 97 -33.91 -19.95 -9.68
N TRP A 98 -32.70 -19.42 -9.83
CA TRP A 98 -32.46 -18.09 -10.36
C TRP A 98 -31.14 -18.02 -11.14
N THR A 99 -30.99 -16.99 -11.96
CA THR A 99 -29.87 -16.83 -12.91
C THR A 99 -29.14 -15.49 -12.78
N SER A 100 -29.50 -14.67 -11.78
CA SER A 100 -28.87 -13.38 -11.53
C SER A 100 -28.81 -13.06 -10.03
N GLY A 101 -27.73 -12.40 -9.61
CA GLY A 101 -27.45 -12.12 -8.20
C GLY A 101 -26.45 -13.10 -7.58
N GLN A 102 -26.57 -13.33 -6.28
CA GLN A 102 -25.61 -14.10 -5.47
C GLN A 102 -26.19 -15.44 -5.00
N ALA A 103 -25.34 -16.35 -4.52
CA ALA A 103 -25.75 -17.67 -4.03
C ALA A 103 -26.50 -17.59 -2.69
N CYS A 104 -25.99 -16.82 -1.72
CA CYS A 104 -26.61 -16.60 -0.42
C CYS A 104 -26.78 -15.10 -0.14
N ASN A 105 -27.76 -14.74 0.71
CA ASN A 105 -27.92 -13.39 1.22
C ASN A 105 -27.29 -13.26 2.63
N GLY A 106 -26.43 -12.25 2.82
CA GLY A 106 -25.74 -11.98 4.08
C GLY A 106 -24.38 -12.67 4.21
N ASP A 107 -23.69 -12.44 5.33
CA ASP A 107 -22.31 -12.87 5.54
C ASP A 107 -22.18 -14.35 6.00
N GLU A 108 -23.29 -15.09 6.11
CA GLU A 108 -23.33 -16.50 6.52
C GLU A 108 -23.41 -17.46 5.32
N GLN A 109 -22.40 -17.36 4.44
CA GLN A 109 -22.16 -18.27 3.32
C GLN A 109 -20.89 -19.09 3.57
N LEU A 110 -20.96 -20.39 3.27
CA LEU A 110 -19.79 -21.27 3.27
C LEU A 110 -19.75 -22.05 1.97
N ILE A 111 -18.67 -21.92 1.20
CA ILE A 111 -18.38 -22.85 0.10
C ILE A 111 -17.98 -24.19 0.72
N ILE A 112 -18.72 -25.24 0.41
CA ILE A 112 -18.52 -26.57 0.99
C ILE A 112 -18.01 -27.58 -0.04
N HIS A 113 -18.22 -27.29 -1.34
CA HIS A 113 -17.73 -28.12 -2.43
C HIS A 113 -17.58 -27.31 -3.72
N GLY A 114 -16.60 -27.70 -4.53
CA GLY A 114 -16.39 -27.18 -5.87
C GLY A 114 -16.01 -28.34 -6.78
N TRP A 115 -16.66 -28.40 -7.94
CA TRP A 115 -16.47 -29.41 -8.96
C TRP A 115 -16.14 -28.73 -10.29
N ALA A 116 -15.18 -29.28 -10.99
CA ALA A 116 -14.87 -28.94 -12.37
C ALA A 116 -14.92 -30.20 -13.23
N ARG A 117 -15.05 -30.03 -14.56
CA ARG A 117 -15.20 -31.15 -15.49
C ARG A 117 -14.18 -32.26 -15.23
N ASN A 118 -14.68 -33.49 -15.13
CA ASN A 118 -13.93 -34.72 -14.83
C ASN A 118 -13.40 -34.88 -13.39
N ALA A 119 -13.76 -34.01 -12.44
CA ALA A 119 -13.38 -34.22 -11.05
C ALA A 119 -14.16 -35.40 -10.42
N PRO A 120 -13.50 -36.29 -9.65
CA PRO A 120 -14.13 -37.43 -9.01
C PRO A 120 -15.00 -37.02 -7.82
N SER A 121 -15.80 -37.97 -7.30
CA SER A 121 -16.48 -37.83 -6.01
C SER A 121 -15.46 -37.66 -4.88
N MET A 122 -15.85 -36.94 -3.83
CA MET A 122 -14.99 -36.64 -2.68
C MET A 122 -15.65 -37.12 -1.39
N THR A 123 -14.92 -37.87 -0.57
CA THR A 123 -15.30 -38.23 0.80
C THR A 123 -14.40 -37.50 1.77
N LEU A 124 -14.98 -36.96 2.85
CA LEU A 124 -14.21 -36.32 3.92
C LEU A 124 -13.54 -37.40 4.80
N PRO A 125 -12.49 -37.05 5.56
CA PRO A 125 -11.84 -38.01 6.46
C PRO A 125 -12.82 -38.66 7.45
N ASP A 126 -12.50 -39.88 7.88
CA ASP A 126 -13.28 -40.60 8.89
C ASP A 126 -13.42 -39.73 10.16
N ASP A 127 -14.66 -39.55 10.63
CA ASP A 127 -15.05 -38.66 11.74
C ASP A 127 -15.06 -37.13 11.49
N VAL A 128 -14.91 -36.67 10.24
CA VAL A 128 -15.06 -35.25 9.85
C VAL A 128 -16.39 -35.02 9.13
N GLY A 129 -17.05 -33.88 9.37
CA GLY A 129 -18.17 -33.45 8.52
C GLY A 129 -18.59 -32.01 8.71
N PHE A 130 -19.22 -31.43 7.69
CA PHE A 130 -19.79 -30.07 7.77
C PHE A 130 -21.12 -30.12 8.52
N PRO A 131 -21.24 -29.45 9.69
CA PRO A 131 -22.50 -29.43 10.44
C PRO A 131 -23.52 -28.55 9.70
N VAL A 132 -24.70 -29.10 9.39
CA VAL A 132 -25.79 -28.40 8.72
C VAL A 132 -27.15 -28.77 9.33
N GLY A 133 -28.20 -28.01 9.01
CA GLY A 133 -29.55 -28.26 9.52
C GLY A 133 -29.78 -27.68 10.92
N ARG A 134 -30.52 -28.38 11.79
CA ARG A 134 -30.90 -27.93 13.13
C ARG A 134 -29.66 -27.50 13.95
N ASN A 135 -29.80 -26.46 14.77
CA ASN A 135 -28.73 -25.91 15.62
C ASN A 135 -27.48 -25.39 14.88
N THR A 136 -27.55 -25.23 13.56
CA THR A 136 -26.55 -24.53 12.73
C THR A 136 -27.20 -23.34 12.02
N PRO A 137 -26.43 -22.32 11.60
CA PRO A 137 -26.95 -21.26 10.74
C PRO A 137 -27.29 -21.78 9.33
N TYR A 138 -26.74 -22.92 8.92
CA TYR A 138 -26.86 -23.44 7.56
C TYR A 138 -28.16 -24.24 7.35
N LYS A 139 -29.21 -23.55 6.91
CA LYS A 139 -30.54 -24.14 6.65
C LYS A 139 -30.76 -24.53 5.19
N TYR A 140 -29.97 -23.97 4.29
CA TYR A 140 -30.11 -24.20 2.86
C TYR A 140 -28.79 -24.63 2.24
N ILE A 141 -28.91 -25.46 1.20
CA ILE A 141 -27.83 -25.73 0.26
C ILE A 141 -28.14 -25.04 -1.04
N VAL A 142 -27.19 -24.30 -1.58
CA VAL A 142 -27.29 -23.66 -2.90
C VAL A 142 -26.24 -24.23 -3.82
N VAL A 143 -26.68 -24.85 -4.91
CA VAL A 143 -25.82 -25.36 -5.98
C VAL A 143 -25.79 -24.34 -7.11
N ASN A 144 -24.61 -23.83 -7.43
CA ASN A 144 -24.37 -22.96 -8.58
C ASN A 144 -23.73 -23.77 -9.71
N ILE A 145 -24.32 -23.73 -10.89
CA ILE A 145 -23.83 -24.40 -12.09
C ILE A 145 -23.57 -23.34 -13.16
N HIS A 146 -22.38 -23.39 -13.75
CA HIS A 146 -22.01 -22.55 -14.88
C HIS A 146 -22.17 -23.32 -16.20
N TYR A 147 -23.02 -22.82 -17.09
CA TYR A 147 -23.27 -23.36 -18.43
C TYR A 147 -22.61 -22.48 -19.49
N LEU A 148 -21.66 -23.02 -20.27
CA LEU A 148 -21.00 -22.27 -21.34
C LEU A 148 -21.87 -22.12 -22.59
N SER A 149 -22.78 -23.07 -22.84
CA SER A 149 -23.62 -23.12 -24.03
C SER A 149 -25.08 -23.36 -23.64
N SER A 150 -25.99 -22.98 -24.55
CA SER A 150 -27.40 -23.34 -24.41
C SER A 150 -27.57 -24.85 -24.24
N ILE A 151 -28.43 -25.26 -23.31
CA ILE A 151 -28.73 -26.66 -23.03
C ILE A 151 -30.24 -26.80 -22.82
N VAL A 152 -30.77 -27.94 -23.26
CA VAL A 152 -32.18 -28.28 -23.06
C VAL A 152 -32.25 -29.51 -22.15
N ASN A 153 -33.18 -29.49 -21.21
CA ASN A 153 -33.52 -30.61 -20.33
C ASN A 153 -32.35 -31.09 -19.45
N ASP A 154 -31.58 -30.14 -18.90
CA ASP A 154 -30.47 -30.45 -18.01
C ASP A 154 -30.96 -30.86 -16.61
N LYS A 155 -30.27 -31.86 -16.04
CA LYS A 155 -30.49 -32.39 -14.69
C LYS A 155 -29.22 -32.36 -13.85
N SER A 156 -28.26 -31.52 -14.22
CA SER A 156 -26.98 -31.45 -13.51
C SER A 156 -27.20 -30.95 -12.08
N GLY A 157 -26.31 -31.36 -11.18
CA GLY A 157 -26.35 -30.97 -9.78
C GLY A 157 -25.37 -31.76 -8.93
N ASN A 158 -25.66 -31.83 -7.64
CA ASN A 158 -24.78 -32.47 -6.66
C ASN A 158 -25.57 -33.47 -5.81
N GLN A 159 -24.98 -34.62 -5.51
CA GLN A 159 -25.45 -35.52 -4.45
C GLN A 159 -24.60 -35.31 -3.21
N LEU A 160 -25.23 -34.98 -2.09
CA LEU A 160 -24.58 -34.89 -0.80
C LEU A 160 -24.68 -36.24 -0.09
N ILE A 161 -23.57 -36.71 0.49
CA ILE A 161 -23.52 -37.86 1.38
C ILE A 161 -23.66 -37.32 2.81
N ILE A 162 -24.76 -37.63 3.47
CA ILE A 162 -25.13 -37.06 4.77
C ILE A 162 -25.08 -38.14 5.85
N SER A 163 -24.65 -37.78 7.05
CA SER A 163 -24.84 -38.58 8.24
C SER A 163 -25.72 -37.89 9.28
N ARG A 164 -26.61 -38.66 9.92
CA ARG A 164 -27.31 -38.24 11.15
C ARG A 164 -26.48 -38.39 12.42
N LYS A 165 -25.36 -39.10 12.33
CA LYS A 165 -24.46 -39.30 13.48
C LYS A 165 -23.53 -38.08 13.60
N PRO A 166 -23.48 -37.42 14.78
CA PRO A 166 -22.53 -36.35 15.03
C PRO A 166 -21.10 -36.77 14.75
N ARG A 167 -20.34 -35.89 14.12
CA ARG A 167 -18.94 -36.10 13.76
C ARG A 167 -18.04 -35.61 14.90
N LYS A 168 -16.93 -36.31 15.17
CA LYS A 168 -15.99 -35.91 16.22
C LYS A 168 -15.39 -34.54 15.91
N TYR A 169 -15.03 -34.33 14.65
CA TYR A 169 -14.48 -33.08 14.15
C TYR A 169 -15.44 -32.41 13.19
N GLN A 170 -15.53 -31.08 13.28
CA GLN A 170 -16.30 -30.28 12.33
C GLN A 170 -15.38 -29.84 11.20
N ALA A 171 -15.92 -29.84 9.98
CA ALA A 171 -15.24 -29.30 8.81
C ALA A 171 -15.51 -27.80 8.66
N GLY A 172 -14.51 -27.06 8.19
CA GLY A 172 -14.59 -25.66 7.79
C GLY A 172 -13.79 -25.42 6.52
N VAL A 173 -13.96 -24.25 5.92
CA VAL A 173 -13.15 -23.79 4.79
C VAL A 173 -12.61 -22.40 5.12
N MET A 174 -11.29 -22.26 5.00
CA MET A 174 -10.59 -20.99 5.11
C MET A 174 -10.31 -20.48 3.71
N LEU A 175 -10.68 -19.23 3.43
CA LEU A 175 -10.31 -18.55 2.20
C LEU A 175 -9.00 -17.79 2.39
N ALA A 176 -7.95 -18.17 1.68
CA ALA A 176 -6.67 -17.48 1.65
C ALA A 176 -6.47 -16.79 0.29
N GLY A 177 -5.91 -15.58 0.26
CA GLY A 177 -5.79 -14.85 -1.00
C GLY A 177 -5.40 -13.39 -0.87
N THR A 178 -5.49 -12.67 -1.98
CA THR A 178 -5.33 -11.21 -1.99
C THR A 178 -6.23 -10.53 -3.01
N SER A 179 -6.60 -9.31 -2.69
CA SER A 179 -7.24 -8.36 -3.59
C SER A 179 -6.25 -7.41 -4.29
N GLN A 180 -4.97 -7.45 -3.94
CA GLN A 180 -3.92 -6.60 -4.51
C GLN A 180 -3.42 -7.13 -5.86
N ILE A 181 -4.32 -7.31 -6.82
CA ILE A 181 -4.00 -7.81 -8.17
C ILE A 181 -3.94 -6.65 -9.16
N PHE A 182 -2.76 -6.47 -9.74
CA PHE A 182 -2.50 -5.51 -10.81
C PHE A 182 -1.46 -6.10 -11.77
N ILE A 183 -1.91 -6.57 -12.93
CA ILE A 183 -1.06 -7.28 -13.90
C ILE A 183 -0.98 -6.42 -15.16
N LYS A 184 0.23 -5.94 -15.46
CA LYS A 184 0.46 -5.05 -16.61
C LYS A 184 0.35 -5.82 -17.94
N PRO A 185 -0.02 -5.15 -19.05
CA PRO A 185 0.06 -5.73 -20.39
C PRO A 185 1.46 -6.26 -20.68
N LYS A 186 1.56 -7.35 -21.45
CA LYS A 186 2.82 -7.95 -21.91
C LYS A 186 3.83 -8.24 -20.79
N THR A 187 3.36 -8.77 -19.65
CA THR A 187 4.23 -9.14 -18.52
C THR A 187 4.05 -10.58 -18.11
N HIS A 188 5.12 -11.22 -17.63
CA HIS A 188 5.10 -12.61 -17.17
C HIS A 188 5.63 -12.70 -15.74
N SER A 189 5.20 -13.74 -15.02
CA SER A 189 5.61 -14.06 -13.65
C SER A 189 5.37 -12.93 -12.65
N ILE A 190 4.25 -12.22 -12.80
CA ILE A 190 3.81 -11.21 -11.84
C ILE A 190 3.32 -11.92 -10.57
N ARG A 191 3.98 -11.65 -9.43
CA ARG A 191 3.64 -12.26 -8.13
C ARG A 191 2.76 -11.34 -7.30
N THR A 192 1.68 -11.86 -6.75
CA THR A 192 0.88 -11.19 -5.72
C THR A 192 0.90 -12.02 -4.44
N PRO A 193 1.82 -11.72 -3.51
CA PRO A 193 1.94 -12.45 -2.26
C PRO A 193 0.89 -11.99 -1.23
N PHE A 194 0.60 -12.85 -0.27
CA PHE A 194 -0.29 -12.59 0.84
C PHE A 194 0.19 -13.35 2.08
N SER A 195 -0.13 -12.83 3.25
CA SER A 195 0.26 -13.44 4.51
C SER A 195 -0.63 -12.99 5.65
N CYS A 196 -0.85 -13.86 6.62
CA CYS A 196 -1.59 -13.54 7.84
C CYS A 196 -1.10 -14.36 9.02
N ARG A 197 -1.39 -13.91 10.24
CA ARG A 197 -1.15 -14.67 11.48
C ARG A 197 -2.40 -15.46 11.87
N TYR A 198 -2.22 -16.73 12.17
CA TYR A 198 -3.28 -17.61 12.66
C TYR A 198 -3.52 -17.39 14.15
N ASN A 199 -4.71 -16.88 14.50
CA ASN A 199 -5.15 -16.70 15.89
C ASN A 199 -6.41 -17.55 16.13
N GLY A 200 -6.24 -18.76 16.67
CA GLY A 200 -7.34 -19.72 16.78
C GLY A 200 -6.98 -21.05 17.44
N PRO A 201 -7.96 -21.96 17.64
CA PRO A 201 -7.71 -23.32 18.09
C PRO A 201 -6.98 -24.14 17.02
N SER A 202 -6.30 -25.23 17.38
CA SER A 202 -5.64 -26.08 16.38
C SER A 202 -6.63 -26.58 15.31
N ILE A 203 -6.26 -26.43 14.04
CA ILE A 203 -6.98 -26.96 12.89
C ILE A 203 -6.08 -27.86 12.06
N SER A 204 -6.68 -28.78 11.30
CA SER A 204 -5.96 -29.68 10.40
C SER A 204 -6.49 -29.53 8.98
N ILE A 205 -5.71 -28.91 8.09
CA ILE A 205 -6.05 -28.76 6.67
C ILE A 205 -5.88 -30.11 5.98
N PHE A 206 -6.89 -30.60 5.28
CA PHE A 206 -6.87 -31.92 4.63
C PHE A 206 -7.20 -31.89 3.14
N ALA A 207 -7.73 -30.78 2.62
CA ALA A 207 -7.92 -30.58 1.18
C ALA A 207 -7.78 -29.10 0.82
N ALA A 208 -7.43 -28.80 -0.43
CA ALA A 208 -7.31 -27.43 -0.92
C ALA A 208 -7.81 -27.27 -2.35
N ARG A 209 -8.34 -26.09 -2.68
CA ARG A 209 -8.76 -25.67 -4.02
C ARG A 209 -8.12 -24.33 -4.34
N VAL A 210 -7.45 -24.22 -5.48
CA VAL A 210 -7.01 -22.93 -6.03
C VAL A 210 -8.03 -22.42 -7.05
N HIS A 211 -8.20 -21.10 -7.11
CA HIS A 211 -9.08 -20.43 -8.05
C HIS A 211 -8.49 -19.10 -8.48
N ALA A 212 -8.50 -18.92 -9.79
CA ALA A 212 -8.18 -17.71 -10.50
C ALA A 212 -8.85 -17.76 -11.89
N HIS A 213 -8.74 -16.70 -12.65
CA HIS A 213 -9.14 -16.58 -14.04
C HIS A 213 -7.95 -16.82 -14.97
N GLN A 214 -8.03 -16.35 -16.22
CA GLN A 214 -7.21 -16.86 -17.33
C GLN A 214 -5.72 -16.51 -17.26
N TRP A 215 -5.33 -15.45 -16.55
CA TRP A 215 -3.93 -14.99 -16.54
C TRP A 215 -3.11 -15.67 -15.44
N ALA A 216 -3.73 -16.44 -14.56
CA ALA A 216 -3.05 -17.07 -13.44
C ALA A 216 -2.32 -18.34 -13.84
N ARG A 217 -1.06 -18.42 -13.45
CA ARG A 217 -0.13 -19.53 -13.72
C ARG A 217 -0.03 -20.51 -12.57
N VAL A 218 0.13 -20.03 -11.34
CA VAL A 218 0.23 -20.89 -10.14
C VAL A 218 -0.17 -20.14 -8.89
N ASN A 219 -0.96 -20.80 -8.04
CA ASN A 219 -1.32 -20.31 -6.72
C ASN A 219 -0.75 -21.25 -5.66
N SER A 220 -0.16 -20.71 -4.60
CA SER A 220 0.48 -21.50 -3.54
C SER A 220 0.22 -20.94 -2.15
N LEU A 221 0.15 -21.82 -1.16
CA LEU A 221 -0.05 -21.51 0.25
C LEU A 221 0.89 -22.37 1.10
N TYR A 222 1.42 -21.77 2.15
CA TYR A 222 2.38 -22.35 3.07
C TYR A 222 2.02 -21.98 4.50
N ARG A 223 2.44 -22.82 5.45
CA ARG A 223 2.50 -22.53 6.87
C ARG A 223 3.94 -22.22 7.25
N VAL A 224 4.17 -21.19 8.05
CA VAL A 224 5.45 -20.90 8.70
C VAL A 224 5.27 -21.03 10.21
N ARG A 225 6.07 -21.92 10.83
CA ARG A 225 6.14 -22.12 12.28
C ARG A 225 7.61 -22.22 12.68
N ASP A 226 8.05 -21.43 13.64
CA ASP A 226 9.43 -21.43 14.13
C ASP A 226 10.49 -21.29 13.01
N GLY A 227 10.18 -20.49 11.99
CA GLY A 227 11.03 -20.30 10.80
C GLY A 227 10.99 -21.43 9.78
N VAL A 228 10.29 -22.54 10.06
CA VAL A 228 10.11 -23.67 9.13
C VAL A 228 8.90 -23.43 8.24
N ILE A 229 9.13 -23.38 6.93
CA ILE A 229 8.05 -23.29 5.94
C ILE A 229 7.58 -24.67 5.48
N THR A 230 6.26 -24.87 5.41
CA THR A 230 5.62 -26.12 5.01
C THR A 230 4.57 -25.84 3.94
N GLN A 231 4.71 -26.45 2.76
CA GLN A 231 3.76 -26.28 1.67
C GLN A 231 2.41 -26.91 2.00
N ILE A 232 1.35 -26.11 1.93
CA ILE A 232 -0.04 -26.56 2.05
C ILE A 232 -0.58 -26.93 0.67
N VAL A 233 -0.50 -26.01 -0.29
CA VAL A 233 -0.92 -26.27 -1.67
C VAL A 233 -0.04 -25.49 -2.64
N LYS A 234 0.16 -26.06 -3.83
CA LYS A 234 0.74 -25.42 -5.00
C LYS A 234 -0.01 -25.97 -6.20
N GLY A 235 -0.84 -25.15 -6.81
CA GLY A 235 -1.80 -25.57 -7.83
C GLY A 235 -1.82 -24.64 -9.03
N ASP A 236 -1.98 -25.21 -10.22
CA ASP A 236 -2.27 -24.47 -11.44
C ASP A 236 -3.79 -24.19 -11.49
N PRO A 237 -4.23 -22.92 -11.40
CA PRO A 237 -5.64 -22.58 -11.41
C PRO A 237 -6.33 -22.79 -12.77
N GLN A 238 -5.58 -23.06 -13.86
CA GLN A 238 -6.16 -23.45 -15.14
C GLN A 238 -6.57 -24.93 -15.19
N TRP A 239 -6.18 -25.72 -14.19
CA TRP A 239 -6.66 -27.10 -14.05
C TRP A 239 -8.09 -27.13 -13.51
N PRO A 240 -8.77 -28.30 -13.56
CA PRO A 240 -10.09 -28.43 -12.95
C PRO A 240 -10.07 -27.92 -11.50
N GLN A 241 -10.71 -26.78 -11.25
CA GLN A 241 -10.66 -26.08 -9.96
C GLN A 241 -11.59 -26.73 -8.93
N SER A 242 -11.25 -27.95 -8.51
CA SER A 242 -11.94 -28.71 -7.46
C SER A 242 -11.13 -28.71 -6.16
N PHE A 243 -11.72 -29.22 -5.08
CA PHE A 243 -10.93 -29.54 -3.88
C PHE A 243 -10.13 -30.82 -4.12
N TYR A 244 -8.81 -30.72 -3.94
CA TYR A 244 -7.90 -31.85 -3.99
C TYR A 244 -7.49 -32.24 -2.56
N PRO A 245 -7.55 -33.53 -2.20
CA PRO A 245 -7.06 -33.98 -0.91
C PRO A 245 -5.54 -33.78 -0.81
N LEU A 246 -5.07 -33.39 0.36
CA LEU A 246 -3.64 -33.33 0.64
C LEU A 246 -3.09 -34.75 0.89
N PRO A 247 -1.83 -35.05 0.54
CA PRO A 247 -1.21 -36.35 0.83
C PRO A 247 -1.24 -36.71 2.32
N SER A 248 -1.10 -35.69 3.17
CA SER A 248 -1.22 -35.78 4.62
C SER A 248 -1.86 -34.50 5.16
N PRO A 249 -2.71 -34.58 6.19
CA PRO A 249 -3.25 -33.38 6.82
C PRO A 249 -2.15 -32.51 7.44
N ILE A 250 -2.28 -31.19 7.33
CA ILE A 250 -1.33 -30.21 7.87
C ILE A 250 -1.96 -29.47 9.03
N GLU A 251 -1.33 -29.56 10.20
CA GLU A 251 -1.78 -28.87 11.40
C GLU A 251 -1.36 -27.40 11.40
N ILE A 252 -2.33 -26.52 11.65
CA ILE A 252 -2.14 -25.09 11.93
C ILE A 252 -2.52 -24.85 13.40
N GLN A 253 -1.64 -24.17 14.14
CA GLN A 253 -1.78 -23.86 15.55
C GLN A 253 -1.79 -22.34 15.76
N ASN A 254 -2.24 -21.91 16.94
CA ASN A 254 -2.15 -20.52 17.35
C ASN A 254 -0.72 -19.97 17.14
N ASP A 255 -0.62 -18.77 16.59
CA ASP A 255 0.62 -18.06 16.25
C ASP A 255 1.41 -18.58 15.06
N ASP A 256 0.92 -19.60 14.34
CA ASP A 256 1.45 -19.91 13.02
C ASP A 256 1.21 -18.75 12.05
N TYR A 257 2.08 -18.61 11.06
CA TYR A 257 1.82 -17.73 9.93
C TYR A 257 1.39 -18.55 8.71
N LEU A 258 0.43 -18.01 7.97
CA LEU A 258 0.09 -18.51 6.65
C LEU A 258 0.64 -17.53 5.64
N VAL A 259 1.33 -18.03 4.62
CA VAL A 259 1.99 -17.23 3.59
C VAL A 259 1.69 -17.87 2.25
N GLY A 260 1.32 -17.09 1.25
CA GLY A 260 1.05 -17.60 -0.07
C GLY A 260 1.34 -16.59 -1.16
N GLN A 261 1.24 -17.04 -2.40
CA GLN A 261 1.36 -16.19 -3.58
C GLN A 261 0.54 -16.72 -4.73
N CYS A 262 0.06 -15.81 -5.57
CA CYS A 262 -0.46 -16.08 -6.90
C CYS A 262 0.48 -15.50 -7.94
N VAL A 263 0.71 -16.22 -9.03
CA VAL A 263 1.63 -15.84 -10.11
C VAL A 263 0.86 -15.76 -11.41
N TYR A 264 1.08 -14.69 -12.18
CA TYR A 264 0.31 -14.39 -13.39
C TYR A 264 1.20 -14.10 -14.60
N ASP A 265 0.68 -14.42 -15.77
CA ASP A 265 1.20 -14.05 -17.08
C ASP A 265 0.10 -13.30 -17.87
N ASN A 266 0.38 -12.08 -18.33
CA ASN A 266 -0.51 -11.25 -19.12
C ASN A 266 0.09 -10.94 -20.49
N ASP A 267 -0.31 -11.75 -21.48
CA ASP A 267 0.03 -11.59 -22.89
C ASP A 267 -0.85 -10.56 -23.61
N ASP A 268 -1.85 -9.97 -22.96
CA ASP A 268 -2.77 -9.02 -23.57
C ASP A 268 -2.22 -7.59 -23.56
N ASP A 269 -2.94 -6.70 -24.25
CA ASP A 269 -2.59 -5.29 -24.44
C ASP A 269 -3.19 -4.37 -23.36
N HIS A 270 -3.89 -4.94 -22.37
CA HIS A 270 -4.60 -4.19 -21.32
C HIS A 270 -4.21 -4.64 -19.91
N ILE A 271 -4.44 -3.75 -18.94
CA ILE A 271 -4.19 -4.03 -17.52
C ILE A 271 -5.30 -4.94 -17.00
N VAL A 272 -4.90 -5.96 -16.25
CA VAL A 272 -5.81 -6.86 -15.55
C VAL A 272 -5.80 -6.52 -14.06
N ARG A 273 -6.99 -6.43 -13.46
CA ARG A 273 -7.19 -6.07 -12.04
C ARG A 273 -8.00 -7.15 -11.33
N VAL A 274 -8.06 -7.08 -10.00
CA VAL A 274 -8.95 -7.95 -9.23
C VAL A 274 -10.42 -7.73 -9.62
N GLY A 275 -11.19 -8.80 -9.76
CA GLY A 275 -12.63 -8.70 -10.00
C GLY A 275 -13.30 -10.03 -10.32
N PRO A 276 -14.65 -10.03 -10.41
CA PRO A 276 -15.43 -11.25 -10.54
C PRO A 276 -15.66 -11.74 -11.97
N THR A 277 -15.25 -10.97 -12.99
CA THR A 277 -15.54 -11.31 -14.39
C THR A 277 -14.34 -11.97 -15.07
N HIS A 278 -14.56 -12.61 -16.23
CA HIS A 278 -13.48 -13.19 -17.03
C HIS A 278 -12.47 -12.14 -17.56
N LYS A 279 -12.80 -10.85 -17.48
CA LYS A 279 -11.91 -9.73 -17.84
C LYS A 279 -11.06 -9.25 -16.66
N ASP A 280 -11.39 -9.72 -15.46
CA ASP A 280 -10.68 -9.45 -14.23
C ASP A 280 -9.93 -10.71 -13.79
N GLU A 281 -9.26 -10.66 -12.66
CA GLU A 281 -8.47 -11.76 -12.13
C GLU A 281 -8.72 -11.99 -10.63
N MET A 282 -8.37 -13.18 -10.13
CA MET A 282 -8.54 -13.54 -8.72
C MET A 282 -7.33 -14.30 -8.16
N CYS A 283 -7.14 -14.20 -6.84
CA CYS A 283 -6.16 -14.96 -6.08
C CYS A 283 -6.87 -15.63 -4.92
N ASN A 284 -7.52 -16.77 -5.16
CA ASN A 284 -8.29 -17.47 -4.12
C ASN A 284 -7.72 -18.87 -3.90
N ILE A 285 -7.48 -19.21 -2.64
CA ILE A 285 -7.08 -20.53 -2.18
C ILE A 285 -8.03 -20.93 -1.05
N TYR A 286 -8.86 -21.94 -1.29
CA TYR A 286 -9.77 -22.47 -0.30
C TYR A 286 -9.11 -23.67 0.36
N ALA A 287 -8.77 -23.56 1.64
CA ALA A 287 -8.21 -24.63 2.45
C ALA A 287 -9.31 -25.24 3.32
N MET A 288 -9.68 -26.50 3.04
CA MET A 288 -10.63 -27.26 3.83
C MET A 288 -9.93 -27.88 5.04
N TYR A 289 -10.47 -27.65 6.23
CA TYR A 289 -9.86 -28.06 7.49
C TYR A 289 -10.86 -28.71 8.44
N SER A 290 -10.35 -29.50 9.37
CA SER A 290 -11.11 -30.08 10.49
C SER A 290 -10.67 -29.48 11.82
N PHE A 291 -11.59 -29.33 12.77
CA PHE A 291 -11.30 -28.84 14.11
C PHE A 291 -12.19 -29.52 15.17
N GLU A 292 -11.71 -29.55 16.42
CA GLU A 292 -12.52 -30.05 17.53
C GLU A 292 -13.45 -28.95 18.06
N PRO A 293 -14.78 -29.17 18.11
CA PRO A 293 -15.72 -28.15 18.55
C PRO A 293 -15.59 -27.84 20.04
N THR A 294 -15.61 -26.56 20.40
CA THR A 294 -15.56 -26.10 21.79
C THR A 294 -16.85 -26.45 22.54
N LYS A 295 -16.71 -26.93 23.78
CA LYS A 295 -17.84 -27.20 24.68
C LYS A 295 -18.19 -25.92 25.43
N THR A 296 -19.47 -25.53 25.45
CA THR A 296 -19.95 -24.41 26.27
C THR A 296 -19.89 -24.76 27.76
N ALA A 297 -20.00 -23.76 28.64
CA ALA A 297 -20.12 -23.96 30.10
C ALA A 297 -21.30 -24.88 30.52
N SER A 298 -22.28 -25.08 29.63
CA SER A 298 -23.40 -26.01 29.79
C SER A 298 -23.15 -27.42 29.22
N GLY A 299 -21.92 -27.72 28.77
CA GLY A 299 -21.52 -29.01 28.22
C GLY A 299 -22.00 -29.30 26.79
N LYS A 300 -22.70 -28.35 26.14
CA LYS A 300 -23.15 -28.51 24.74
C LYS A 300 -22.05 -28.07 23.77
N GLN A 301 -21.84 -28.82 22.70
CA GLN A 301 -20.91 -28.41 21.63
C GLN A 301 -21.49 -27.18 20.91
N LYS A 302 -20.68 -26.14 20.69
CA LYS A 302 -21.06 -25.01 19.84
C LYS A 302 -20.93 -25.46 18.37
N THR A 303 -22.04 -25.83 17.74
CA THR A 303 -22.09 -26.35 16.36
C THR A 303 -22.10 -25.21 15.34
N GLY A 304 -21.23 -25.29 14.32
CA GLY A 304 -21.30 -24.42 13.13
C GLY A 304 -20.57 -23.07 13.20
N ALA A 305 -19.86 -22.77 14.30
CA ALA A 305 -19.00 -21.58 14.37
C ALA A 305 -17.55 -21.97 13.99
N ALA A 306 -17.27 -21.96 12.69
CA ALA A 306 -15.91 -22.19 12.19
C ALA A 306 -14.93 -21.14 12.78
N PRO A 307 -13.75 -21.55 13.30
CA PRO A 307 -12.85 -20.66 14.03
C PRO A 307 -12.24 -19.55 13.18
N ILE A 308 -12.00 -19.79 11.89
CA ILE A 308 -11.44 -18.80 10.95
C ILE A 308 -12.14 -18.91 9.59
N ARG A 309 -12.48 -17.77 8.98
CA ARG A 309 -13.08 -17.69 7.64
C ARG A 309 -12.12 -17.20 6.56
N SER A 310 -11.10 -16.40 6.88
CA SER A 310 -10.20 -15.85 5.86
C SER A 310 -8.79 -15.52 6.35
N CYS A 311 -7.83 -15.61 5.42
CA CYS A 311 -6.47 -15.08 5.47
C CYS A 311 -6.31 -14.19 4.23
N TRP A 312 -6.20 -12.88 4.38
CA TRP A 312 -6.41 -11.98 3.24
C TRP A 312 -5.37 -10.87 3.20
N ASP A 313 -4.89 -10.58 1.99
CA ASP A 313 -3.83 -9.58 1.74
C ASP A 313 -2.54 -9.87 2.53
N ASN A 314 -1.63 -8.91 2.56
CA ASN A 314 -0.26 -9.13 3.02
C ASN A 314 0.01 -8.41 4.35
N GLU A 315 -0.26 -9.08 5.46
CA GLU A 315 -0.02 -8.56 6.81
C GLU A 315 1.48 -8.58 7.19
N PHE A 316 2.24 -9.56 6.69
CA PHE A 316 3.64 -9.81 7.07
C PHE A 316 4.54 -9.95 5.83
N SER A 317 4.88 -8.81 5.22
CA SER A 317 5.67 -8.76 3.98
C SER A 317 7.05 -9.44 4.05
N SER A 318 7.67 -9.49 5.22
CA SER A 318 8.98 -10.14 5.43
C SER A 318 8.95 -11.66 5.27
N LEU A 319 7.79 -12.29 5.51
CA LEU A 319 7.65 -13.75 5.42
C LEU A 319 7.58 -14.26 3.99
N ILE A 320 7.35 -13.38 3.01
CA ILE A 320 7.30 -13.72 1.59
C ILE A 320 8.66 -14.27 1.11
N ASN A 321 9.75 -13.79 1.69
CA ASN A 321 11.10 -14.27 1.35
C ASN A 321 11.34 -15.73 1.72
N LEU A 322 10.47 -16.32 2.55
CA LEU A 322 10.52 -17.74 2.89
C LEU A 322 9.87 -18.61 1.81
N ILE A 323 9.05 -18.03 0.91
CA ILE A 323 8.40 -18.78 -0.16
C ILE A 323 9.48 -19.39 -1.08
N PRO A 324 9.48 -20.71 -1.31
CA PRO A 324 10.50 -21.36 -2.12
C PRO A 324 10.53 -20.80 -3.56
N PRO A 325 11.70 -20.58 -4.18
CA PRO A 325 11.77 -20.05 -5.56
C PRO A 325 11.05 -20.91 -6.60
N ASP A 326 10.93 -22.22 -6.38
CA ASP A 326 10.23 -23.13 -7.29
C ASP A 326 8.71 -22.93 -7.27
N SER A 327 8.16 -22.20 -6.29
CA SER A 327 6.73 -21.89 -6.15
C SER A 327 6.11 -21.19 -7.37
N GLU A 328 6.92 -20.58 -8.24
CA GLU A 328 6.48 -19.96 -9.51
C GLU A 328 6.26 -20.95 -10.65
N VAL A 329 6.81 -22.15 -10.51
CA VAL A 329 6.72 -23.18 -11.53
C VAL A 329 5.42 -23.95 -11.31
N PRO A 330 4.49 -23.98 -12.30
CA PRO A 330 3.29 -24.79 -12.19
C PRO A 330 3.64 -26.25 -11.87
N PRO A 331 2.85 -26.92 -11.03
CA PRO A 331 3.00 -28.35 -10.85
C PRO A 331 2.85 -29.08 -12.19
N ARG A 332 3.48 -30.25 -12.36
CA ARG A 332 3.31 -31.04 -13.60
C ARG A 332 1.89 -31.58 -13.69
N LYS A 333 1.27 -31.50 -14.87
CA LYS A 333 -0.07 -32.05 -15.09
C LYS A 333 -0.11 -33.53 -14.68
N PRO A 334 -1.15 -33.99 -13.97
CA PRO A 334 -1.26 -35.38 -13.52
C PRO A 334 -1.15 -36.42 -14.65
N SER A 335 -1.44 -36.05 -15.91
CA SER A 335 -1.30 -36.91 -17.09
C SER A 335 0.14 -37.11 -17.58
N ASP A 336 1.07 -36.25 -17.18
CA ASP A 336 2.44 -36.22 -17.70
C ASP A 336 3.42 -37.03 -16.83
N ILE A 337 2.89 -37.72 -15.81
CA ILE A 337 3.61 -38.64 -14.94
C ILE A 337 3.27 -40.08 -15.38
N GLY A 338 3.88 -40.52 -16.49
CA GLY A 338 3.93 -41.93 -16.89
C GLY A 338 3.12 -42.29 -18.14
N GLY A 339 3.82 -42.65 -19.21
CA GLY A 339 3.22 -43.13 -20.45
C GLY A 339 2.69 -44.57 -20.39
N THR A 340 1.80 -44.85 -21.36
CA THR A 340 1.33 -46.15 -21.86
C THR A 340 0.47 -47.06 -20.96
N SER A 341 -0.76 -47.28 -21.45
CA SER A 341 -1.62 -48.48 -21.38
C SER A 341 -2.17 -48.99 -20.03
N ASN A 342 -3.51 -49.08 -20.00
CA ASN A 342 -4.37 -50.10 -19.39
C ASN A 342 -4.06 -50.63 -17.97
N GLY A 343 -5.01 -50.38 -17.07
CA GLY A 343 -5.36 -51.31 -15.99
C GLY A 343 -4.66 -51.09 -14.66
N HIS A 344 -5.47 -50.89 -13.61
CA HIS A 344 -5.18 -51.12 -12.19
C HIS A 344 -3.93 -50.49 -11.54
N HIS A 345 -4.21 -49.48 -10.70
CA HIS A 345 -3.54 -49.07 -9.44
C HIS A 345 -2.01 -48.82 -9.46
N THR A 346 -1.61 -47.63 -9.00
CA THR A 346 -0.92 -47.44 -7.70
C THR A 346 -0.69 -45.94 -7.44
N HIS A 347 -0.73 -45.54 -6.17
CA HIS A 347 -0.39 -44.19 -5.71
C HIS A 347 1.05 -43.84 -6.11
N ALA A 348 1.22 -42.80 -6.92
CA ALA A 348 2.53 -42.22 -7.19
C ALA A 348 2.78 -41.07 -6.20
N GLU A 349 3.75 -41.29 -5.31
CA GLU A 349 4.31 -40.32 -4.38
C GLU A 349 4.62 -38.99 -5.08
N HIS A 350 4.02 -37.90 -4.59
CA HIS A 350 4.50 -36.56 -4.92
C HIS A 350 5.73 -36.29 -4.09
N ALA A 351 6.91 -36.27 -4.72
CA ALA A 351 8.14 -35.87 -4.07
C ALA A 351 8.00 -34.42 -3.58
N MET A 352 7.85 -34.25 -2.26
CA MET A 352 8.04 -32.98 -1.58
C MET A 352 9.54 -32.64 -1.58
N SER A 353 9.89 -31.39 -1.88
CA SER A 353 11.17 -30.83 -1.43
C SER A 353 11.18 -30.83 0.10
N PRO A 354 12.26 -31.28 0.77
CA PRO A 354 12.28 -31.41 2.22
C PRO A 354 12.21 -30.03 2.91
N SER A 355 11.63 -30.02 4.10
CA SER A 355 11.58 -28.86 5.01
C SER A 355 12.95 -28.20 5.17
N ILE A 356 13.03 -26.90 4.94
CA ILE A 356 14.26 -26.12 5.15
C ILE A 356 14.32 -25.71 6.63
N ASP A 357 15.31 -26.26 7.35
CA ASP A 357 15.66 -25.85 8.72
C ASP A 357 16.73 -24.76 8.66
N VAL A 358 16.35 -23.52 9.01
CA VAL A 358 17.21 -22.32 8.90
C VAL A 358 18.23 -22.22 10.05
N GLY A 359 18.24 -23.16 10.99
CA GLY A 359 19.10 -23.14 12.18
C GLY A 359 20.60 -23.41 11.97
N LYS A 360 21.08 -23.72 10.75
CA LYS A 360 22.47 -24.19 10.54
C LYS A 360 23.35 -23.37 9.57
N GLN A 361 22.86 -22.29 8.97
CA GLN A 361 23.64 -21.52 7.98
C GLN A 361 24.33 -20.27 8.57
N LEU A 362 24.57 -20.28 9.89
CA LEU A 362 25.37 -19.29 10.61
C LEU A 362 26.55 -19.94 11.35
N ALA A 363 27.22 -20.92 10.74
CA ALA A 363 28.56 -21.35 11.13
C ALA A 363 29.16 -22.28 10.08
N LEU A 364 30.07 -21.76 9.24
CA LEU A 364 31.38 -22.34 8.93
C LEU A 364 31.97 -21.67 7.69
N SER A 365 33.05 -20.95 7.95
CA SER A 365 34.03 -20.44 7.01
C SER A 365 34.94 -21.58 6.52
N SER A 366 35.36 -21.46 5.25
CA SER A 366 36.50 -22.14 4.58
C SER A 366 36.56 -23.68 4.64
N VAL A 367 36.58 -24.33 3.47
CA VAL A 367 37.59 -25.34 3.03
C VAL A 367 37.30 -25.70 1.56
N ASP A 368 38.39 -25.84 0.81
CA ASP A 368 38.50 -26.18 -0.61
C ASP A 368 37.84 -27.52 -1.00
N ASP A 369 37.06 -27.53 -2.09
CA ASP A 369 36.49 -28.74 -2.71
C ASP A 369 37.05 -28.93 -4.15
N PRO A 370 37.78 -30.03 -4.42
CA PRO A 370 38.37 -30.34 -5.73
C PRO A 370 37.36 -30.54 -6.87
N ALA A 371 36.06 -30.64 -6.60
CA ALA A 371 35.02 -30.77 -7.63
C ALA A 371 34.77 -29.48 -8.45
N TYR A 372 35.36 -28.35 -8.04
CA TYR A 372 35.24 -27.06 -8.73
C TYR A 372 36.26 -26.87 -9.87
N GLU A 373 37.41 -27.55 -9.82
CA GLU A 373 38.41 -27.46 -10.90
C GLU A 373 37.99 -28.26 -12.16
N ASP A 374 37.38 -29.44 -11.99
CA ASP A 374 36.85 -30.24 -13.12
C ASP A 374 35.73 -29.51 -13.88
N TYR A 375 34.90 -28.72 -13.18
CA TYR A 375 33.84 -27.93 -13.79
C TYR A 375 34.36 -26.72 -14.57
N MET A 376 35.47 -26.12 -14.14
CA MET A 376 36.07 -24.96 -14.82
C MET A 376 36.88 -25.37 -16.06
N GLU A 377 37.47 -26.57 -16.08
CA GLU A 377 38.13 -27.13 -17.27
C GLU A 377 37.12 -27.47 -18.39
N GLU A 378 35.90 -27.88 -18.04
CA GLU A 378 34.82 -28.14 -19.00
C GLU A 378 34.22 -26.83 -19.59
N VAL A 379 34.21 -25.75 -18.80
CA VAL A 379 33.74 -24.42 -19.22
C VAL A 379 34.77 -23.69 -20.09
N GLU A 380 36.07 -23.84 -19.86
CA GLU A 380 37.10 -23.30 -20.76
C GLU A 380 37.18 -24.07 -22.10
N ASN A 381 36.95 -25.39 -22.08
CA ASN A 381 36.85 -26.23 -23.29
C ASN A 381 35.60 -25.97 -24.14
N MET A 382 34.55 -25.36 -23.57
CA MET A 382 33.38 -24.86 -24.31
C MET A 382 33.64 -23.47 -24.93
N ARG A 383 34.58 -22.69 -24.39
CA ARG A 383 34.90 -21.33 -24.87
C ARG A 383 35.90 -21.31 -26.05
N HIS A 384 36.55 -22.43 -26.35
CA HIS A 384 37.45 -22.59 -27.50
C HIS A 384 36.81 -23.29 -28.72
N ARG A 385 35.53 -23.69 -28.64
CA ARG A 385 34.81 -24.39 -29.72
C ARG A 385 33.84 -23.54 -30.55
N ASN A 386 33.84 -22.22 -30.39
CA ASN A 386 33.09 -21.29 -31.24
C ASN A 386 34.00 -20.21 -31.86
N LYS A 387 35.01 -20.68 -32.60
CA LYS A 387 35.65 -19.91 -33.66
C LYS A 387 35.58 -20.76 -34.93
N ASP A 388 35.10 -20.11 -36.00
CA ASP A 388 35.00 -20.58 -37.39
C ASP A 388 33.74 -21.40 -37.75
N SER A 389 32.68 -20.70 -38.21
CA SER A 389 32.26 -20.75 -39.63
C SER A 389 31.02 -19.88 -39.91
N ASP A 390 31.23 -18.91 -40.80
CA ASP A 390 30.34 -18.38 -41.85
C ASP A 390 29.07 -17.58 -41.51
N ALA A 391 29.21 -16.27 -41.71
CA ALA A 391 28.16 -15.28 -41.86
C ALA A 391 27.35 -15.50 -43.15
N TYR A 392 26.01 -15.46 -43.05
CA TYR A 392 25.13 -15.23 -44.19
C TYR A 392 23.96 -14.30 -43.83
N ASP A 393 24.25 -13.01 -44.01
CA ASP A 393 23.43 -11.90 -44.50
C ASP A 393 21.89 -11.91 -44.29
N PHE A 394 21.47 -11.22 -43.22
CA PHE A 394 20.07 -10.92 -42.88
C PHE A 394 19.41 -9.90 -43.85
N ASN A 395 20.17 -9.23 -44.73
CA ASN A 395 19.63 -8.26 -45.68
C ASN A 395 18.97 -8.90 -46.91
N LYS A 396 18.99 -10.23 -47.04
CA LYS A 396 18.37 -10.95 -48.16
C LYS A 396 16.89 -11.32 -47.95
N ALA A 397 16.31 -11.03 -46.77
CA ALA A 397 14.91 -11.36 -46.48
C ALA A 397 13.91 -10.20 -46.71
N LEU A 398 14.37 -8.99 -47.02
CA LEU A 398 13.52 -7.80 -47.20
C LEU A 398 13.14 -7.47 -48.66
N SER A 399 13.59 -8.27 -49.64
CA SER A 399 13.35 -8.02 -51.06
C SER A 399 12.11 -8.70 -51.65
N HIS A 400 11.22 -9.28 -50.84
CA HIS A 400 10.02 -10.00 -51.32
C HIS A 400 8.68 -9.28 -51.12
N LEU A 401 8.65 -8.00 -50.71
CA LEU A 401 7.39 -7.28 -50.47
C LEU A 401 7.16 -6.01 -51.33
N GLY A 402 8.03 -5.71 -52.29
CA GLY A 402 7.69 -4.89 -53.47
C GLY A 402 6.86 -3.62 -53.24
N LEU A 403 7.26 -2.74 -52.32
CA LEU A 403 6.68 -1.39 -52.19
C LEU A 403 7.80 -0.33 -52.30
N PRO A 404 7.58 0.78 -53.03
CA PRO A 404 8.63 1.74 -53.35
C PRO A 404 8.92 2.71 -52.20
N GLU A 405 10.20 3.00 -52.01
CA GLU A 405 10.69 4.18 -51.29
C GLU A 405 10.33 5.45 -52.06
N TYR A 406 9.68 6.41 -51.41
CA TYR A 406 9.90 7.84 -51.63
C TYR A 406 9.64 8.62 -50.36
N GLU A 407 10.65 9.42 -49.98
CA GLU A 407 10.62 10.46 -48.96
C GLU A 407 9.51 11.49 -49.23
N TYR A 408 8.74 11.85 -48.20
CA TYR A 408 7.99 13.10 -48.14
C TYR A 408 7.86 13.62 -46.69
N VAL A 409 8.57 14.73 -46.45
CA VAL A 409 8.16 16.00 -45.79
C VAL A 409 7.60 15.99 -44.35
N ASP A 410 8.39 16.68 -43.51
CA ASP A 410 8.11 17.33 -42.23
C ASP A 410 6.80 18.13 -42.15
N ALA A 411 5.95 17.82 -41.15
CA ALA A 411 5.20 18.80 -40.34
C ALA A 411 4.47 18.13 -39.14
N GLN A 412 5.08 18.25 -37.96
CA GLN A 412 4.47 18.61 -36.65
C GLN A 412 3.39 17.73 -35.94
N ASN A 413 3.80 17.30 -34.73
CA ASN A 413 3.08 17.23 -33.44
C ASN A 413 2.05 16.11 -33.18
N TYR A 414 2.48 15.05 -32.47
CA TYR A 414 2.19 14.82 -31.04
C TYR A 414 2.90 13.53 -30.58
N ASP A 415 4.13 13.69 -30.10
CA ASP A 415 4.89 12.66 -29.38
C ASP A 415 4.49 12.67 -27.90
N TYR A 416 3.90 11.58 -27.39
CA TYR A 416 4.07 11.20 -25.98
C TYR A 416 5.27 10.26 -25.92
N LEU A 417 6.46 10.87 -25.90
CA LEU A 417 7.73 10.22 -25.64
C LEU A 417 7.67 9.56 -24.26
N LEU A 418 7.82 8.23 -24.27
CA LEU A 418 8.44 7.47 -23.20
C LEU A 418 9.68 8.23 -22.70
N PRO A 419 9.91 8.36 -21.39
CA PRO A 419 11.23 8.66 -20.85
C PRO A 419 12.15 7.47 -21.12
N THR A 420 12.63 7.35 -22.35
CA THR A 420 13.74 6.49 -22.76
C THR A 420 15.05 7.15 -22.37
N HIS A 421 15.21 7.53 -21.10
CA HIS A 421 16.48 7.87 -20.46
C HIS A 421 16.31 8.02 -18.93
N LEU A 422 15.68 7.06 -18.25
CA LEU A 422 16.11 6.79 -16.88
C LEU A 422 17.43 6.01 -16.98
N THR A 423 18.51 6.76 -17.17
CA THR A 423 19.73 6.33 -16.49
C THR A 423 19.32 6.27 -15.03
N TYR A 424 19.25 5.06 -14.47
CA TYR A 424 19.19 4.89 -13.03
C TYR A 424 20.45 5.59 -12.50
N GLY A 425 20.32 6.87 -12.16
CA GLY A 425 21.29 7.55 -11.32
C GLY A 425 21.42 6.67 -10.11
N LYS A 426 22.65 6.18 -9.86
CA LYS A 426 23.01 5.29 -8.75
C LYS A 426 22.01 5.42 -7.62
N GLU A 427 21.29 4.34 -7.30
CA GLU A 427 20.52 4.21 -6.06
C GLU A 427 21.36 4.82 -4.93
N GLN A 428 21.00 6.03 -4.51
CA GLN A 428 21.40 6.50 -3.19
C GLN A 428 20.35 5.99 -2.24
N THR A 429 20.33 4.67 -2.08
CA THR A 429 19.84 4.06 -0.85
C THR A 429 20.80 4.56 0.22
N VAL A 430 20.44 5.64 0.91
CA VAL A 430 21.19 6.07 2.08
C VAL A 430 20.87 5.03 3.15
N LYS A 431 21.68 3.97 3.19
CA LYS A 431 21.72 3.06 4.33
C LYS A 431 22.13 3.92 5.51
N ILE A 432 21.24 4.04 6.50
CA ILE A 432 21.50 4.80 7.72
C ILE A 432 22.56 4.02 8.49
N HIS A 433 23.83 4.36 8.27
CA HIS A 433 24.88 3.95 9.19
C HIS A 433 24.72 4.74 10.47
N ASN A 434 24.00 4.16 11.44
CA ASN A 434 23.97 4.55 12.86
C ASN A 434 24.36 6.03 13.06
N ALA A 435 23.58 6.94 12.47
CA ALA A 435 23.82 8.36 12.68
C ALA A 435 23.65 8.56 14.18
N LYS A 436 24.74 8.97 14.83
CA LYS A 436 24.82 9.11 16.28
C LYS A 436 23.73 10.08 16.71
N ILE A 437 22.57 9.54 17.13
CA ILE A 437 21.37 10.31 17.52
C ILE A 437 21.84 11.45 18.42
N MET A 438 21.69 12.69 17.95
CA MET A 438 22.00 13.84 18.80
C MET A 438 20.99 13.83 19.94
N SER A 439 21.52 13.88 21.18
CA SER A 439 20.82 13.91 22.47
C SER A 439 19.28 13.99 22.44
N SER A 440 18.62 13.03 23.07
CA SER A 440 17.17 12.79 23.10
C SER A 440 16.28 13.85 23.78
N ASN A 441 16.67 15.14 23.89
CA ASN A 441 15.93 16.16 24.65
C ASN A 441 15.93 17.57 23.99
N LEU A 442 15.89 17.66 22.65
CA LEU A 442 15.92 18.96 21.97
C LEU A 442 14.60 19.74 22.03
N TYR A 443 13.45 19.04 22.07
CA TYR A 443 12.13 19.63 22.15
C TYR A 443 11.44 19.25 23.45
N THR A 444 10.64 20.18 23.99
CA THR A 444 9.85 19.99 25.21
C THR A 444 8.37 20.29 24.95
N CYS A 445 7.47 19.46 25.48
CA CYS A 445 6.03 19.73 25.47
C CYS A 445 5.74 21.04 26.21
N VAL A 446 4.73 21.76 25.74
CA VAL A 446 4.16 22.90 26.46
C VAL A 446 2.82 22.48 27.08
N ASP A 447 2.86 21.91 28.28
CA ASP A 447 1.66 21.34 28.96
C ASP A 447 0.54 22.37 29.20
N SER A 448 0.88 23.66 29.25
CA SER A 448 -0.09 24.75 29.41
C SER A 448 -0.80 25.13 28.10
N TRP A 449 -0.53 24.44 27.00
CA TRP A 449 -1.06 24.71 25.67
C TRP A 449 -1.65 23.42 25.08
N PRO A 450 -2.83 23.47 24.42
CA PRO A 450 -3.66 24.64 24.15
C PRO A 450 -4.47 25.10 25.37
N ASP A 451 -5.10 26.27 25.29
CA ASP A 451 -6.11 26.68 26.27
C ASP A 451 -7.38 25.84 26.05
N VAL A 452 -7.44 24.70 26.73
CA VAL A 452 -8.52 23.72 26.60
C VAL A 452 -9.90 24.33 26.86
N LYS A 453 -10.01 25.39 27.68
CA LYS A 453 -11.29 26.06 27.95
C LYS A 453 -11.80 26.85 26.75
N SER A 454 -10.89 27.26 25.86
CA SER A 454 -11.23 27.98 24.63
C SER A 454 -11.59 27.06 23.47
N LEU A 455 -11.26 25.76 23.56
CA LEU A 455 -11.57 24.78 22.53
C LEU A 455 -13.09 24.51 22.50
N PRO A 456 -13.67 24.18 21.33
CA PRO A 456 -15.06 23.77 21.28
C PRO A 456 -15.29 22.53 22.13
N GLY A 457 -16.47 22.45 22.78
CA GLY A 457 -16.86 21.28 23.57
C GLY A 457 -16.90 19.97 22.75
N GLN A 458 -16.96 20.07 21.42
CA GLN A 458 -17.03 18.96 20.48
C GLN A 458 -15.88 19.00 19.45
N LEU A 459 -14.65 19.15 19.95
CA LEU A 459 -13.44 18.90 19.15
C LEU A 459 -13.32 17.40 18.85
N GLY A 460 -13.23 17.06 17.57
CA GLY A 460 -13.14 15.68 17.08
C GLY A 460 -11.71 15.26 16.75
N GLU A 461 -11.60 14.14 16.05
CA GLU A 461 -10.34 13.71 15.42
C GLU A 461 -9.79 14.83 14.53
N ILE A 462 -8.52 15.19 14.73
CA ILE A 462 -7.86 16.18 13.90
C ILE A 462 -7.43 15.50 12.60
N GLY A 463 -8.06 15.91 11.50
CA GLY A 463 -7.68 15.47 10.17
C GLY A 463 -6.46 16.21 9.65
N GLY A 464 -6.40 17.52 9.90
CA GLY A 464 -5.47 18.43 9.24
C GLY A 464 -5.01 19.60 10.13
N LEU A 465 -3.77 20.03 9.98
CA LEU A 465 -3.13 21.16 10.64
C LEU A 465 -2.34 21.99 9.63
N ALA A 466 -2.46 23.31 9.70
CA ALA A 466 -1.57 24.20 8.97
C ALA A 466 -1.26 25.45 9.78
N LEU A 467 -0.06 26.01 9.62
CA LEU A 467 0.26 27.32 10.17
C LEU A 467 0.02 28.41 9.14
N ASN A 468 -0.77 29.39 9.53
CA ASN A 468 -0.85 30.65 8.83
C ASN A 468 0.39 31.49 9.16
N LYS A 469 1.38 31.43 8.27
CA LYS A 469 2.69 32.05 8.43
C LYS A 469 2.64 33.59 8.43
N ALA A 470 1.52 34.20 8.02
CA ALA A 470 1.38 35.66 7.98
C ALA A 470 1.08 36.27 9.36
N ASN A 471 0.47 35.50 10.27
CA ASN A 471 0.00 35.98 11.56
C ASN A 471 0.29 35.01 12.73
N ASP A 472 1.13 34.00 12.48
CA ASP A 472 1.49 32.94 13.42
C ASP A 472 0.25 32.29 14.08
N GLU A 473 -0.77 31.96 13.29
CA GLU A 473 -1.96 31.23 13.75
C GLU A 473 -1.91 29.77 13.32
N LEU A 474 -2.27 28.87 14.24
CA LEU A 474 -2.48 27.47 13.91
C LEU A 474 -3.92 27.28 13.48
N VAL A 475 -4.10 26.74 12.28
CA VAL A 475 -5.40 26.37 11.75
C VAL A 475 -5.56 24.87 11.89
N VAL A 476 -6.68 24.46 12.47
CA VAL A 476 -7.01 23.06 12.78
C VAL A 476 -8.25 22.67 12.00
N PHE A 477 -8.18 21.56 11.27
CA PHE A 477 -9.31 20.95 10.58
C PHE A 477 -9.67 19.62 11.25
N HIS A 478 -10.82 19.59 11.93
CA HIS A 478 -11.24 18.46 12.75
C HIS A 478 -12.59 17.90 12.32
N ARG A 479 -12.90 16.67 12.74
CA ARG A 479 -14.10 15.94 12.32
C ARG A 479 -15.34 16.20 13.18
N GLY A 480 -15.31 17.21 14.05
CA GLY A 480 -16.41 17.51 14.98
C GLY A 480 -16.86 16.28 15.77
N SER A 481 -18.16 15.98 15.71
CA SER A 481 -18.76 14.77 16.28
C SER A 481 -18.39 13.44 15.58
N ARG A 482 -17.82 13.53 14.37
CA ARG A 482 -17.55 12.40 13.48
C ARG A 482 -16.22 11.74 13.82
N LYS A 483 -16.18 10.42 13.69
CA LYS A 483 -14.96 9.61 13.71
C LYS A 483 -14.78 8.94 12.35
N TRP A 484 -13.56 8.70 11.92
CA TRP A 484 -13.35 7.87 10.74
C TRP A 484 -13.59 6.41 11.10
N GLU A 485 -14.63 5.82 10.52
CA GLU A 485 -14.91 4.38 10.60
C GLU A 485 -15.35 3.82 9.24
N ASN A 486 -15.15 2.51 9.03
CA ASN A 486 -15.55 1.86 7.77
C ASN A 486 -17.07 1.92 7.50
N LYS A 487 -17.90 2.08 8.54
CA LYS A 487 -19.38 2.15 8.42
C LYS A 487 -19.89 3.34 7.61
N TYR A 488 -19.10 4.41 7.47
CA TYR A 488 -19.51 5.62 6.74
C TYR A 488 -19.52 5.44 5.23
N PHE A 489 -18.87 4.39 4.74
CA PHE A 489 -18.73 4.12 3.32
C PHE A 489 -19.35 2.78 2.93
N ASN A 490 -19.65 2.62 1.64
CA ASN A 490 -19.96 1.31 1.08
C ASN A 490 -18.70 0.65 0.49
N ARG A 491 -18.86 -0.56 -0.07
CA ARG A 491 -17.75 -1.31 -0.69
C ARG A 491 -17.10 -0.60 -1.88
N ASN A 492 -17.79 0.37 -2.50
CA ASN A 492 -17.30 1.16 -3.62
C ASN A 492 -16.79 2.54 -3.17
N TYR A 493 -16.40 2.67 -1.90
CA TYR A 493 -15.89 3.89 -1.29
C TYR A 493 -16.83 5.10 -1.30
N ARG A 494 -18.11 4.95 -1.67
CA ARG A 494 -19.10 6.05 -1.63
C ARG A 494 -19.60 6.27 -0.22
N PHE A 495 -19.75 7.54 0.15
CA PHE A 495 -20.24 7.95 1.46
C PHE A 495 -21.76 7.71 1.60
N ARG A 496 -22.21 7.23 2.78
CA ARG A 496 -23.62 6.95 3.10
C ARG A 496 -24.37 8.22 3.54
N GLN A 497 -24.59 9.13 2.61
CA GLN A 497 -25.16 10.46 2.87
C GLN A 497 -26.51 10.43 3.59
N GLU A 498 -27.44 9.58 3.13
CA GLU A 498 -28.80 9.46 3.68
C GLU A 498 -28.83 9.19 5.19
N THR A 499 -27.76 8.60 5.73
CA THR A 499 -27.67 8.24 7.14
C THR A 499 -27.01 9.32 8.01
N TYR A 500 -26.02 10.06 7.47
CA TYR A 500 -25.10 10.82 8.32
C TYR A 500 -25.07 12.34 8.06
N GLY A 501 -25.50 12.82 6.88
CA GLY A 501 -25.50 14.26 6.55
C GLY A 501 -24.12 14.96 6.65
N PRO A 502 -24.06 16.29 6.45
CA PRO A 502 -22.87 17.08 6.74
C PRO A 502 -22.67 17.25 8.25
N ILE A 503 -21.45 17.58 8.68
CA ILE A 503 -21.11 17.83 10.09
C ILE A 503 -21.73 19.17 10.54
N ASP A 504 -22.51 19.16 11.62
CA ASP A 504 -23.22 20.35 12.10
C ASP A 504 -22.30 21.40 12.74
N GLU A 505 -21.19 20.95 13.32
CA GLU A 505 -20.25 21.82 14.04
C GLU A 505 -19.30 22.56 13.08
N ASP A 506 -18.77 23.72 13.52
CA ASP A 506 -17.62 24.32 12.87
C ASP A 506 -16.42 23.35 12.96
N VAL A 507 -15.82 23.05 11.82
CA VAL A 507 -14.74 22.05 11.69
C VAL A 507 -13.38 22.67 11.44
N VAL A 508 -13.30 23.97 11.15
CA VAL A 508 -12.05 24.71 11.01
C VAL A 508 -11.90 25.69 12.17
N LEU A 509 -10.82 25.56 12.94
CA LEU A 509 -10.50 26.41 14.09
C LEU A 509 -9.23 27.19 13.84
N HIS A 510 -9.22 28.46 14.24
CA HIS A 510 -8.02 29.29 14.24
C HIS A 510 -7.57 29.50 15.68
N ILE A 511 -6.36 29.07 16.00
CA ILE A 511 -5.80 29.05 17.35
C ILE A 511 -4.57 29.96 17.40
N ASP A 512 -4.53 30.83 18.41
CA ASP A 512 -3.34 31.62 18.71
C ASP A 512 -2.18 30.70 19.15
N THR A 513 -1.06 30.73 18.44
CA THR A 513 0.10 29.86 18.74
C THR A 513 0.76 30.17 20.08
N ARG A 514 0.61 31.39 20.60
CA ARG A 514 1.20 31.84 21.86
C ARG A 514 0.30 31.54 23.05
N THR A 515 -1.00 31.85 22.96
CA THR A 515 -1.93 31.66 24.10
C THR A 515 -2.67 30.33 24.06
N GLY A 516 -2.74 29.67 22.89
CA GLY A 516 -3.54 28.46 22.71
C GLY A 516 -5.03 28.71 22.65
N GLN A 517 -5.46 29.96 22.50
CA GLN A 517 -6.87 30.34 22.48
C GLN A 517 -7.46 30.26 21.08
N THR A 518 -8.66 29.68 20.97
CA THR A 518 -9.46 29.74 19.75
C THR A 518 -9.90 31.19 19.48
N LYS A 519 -9.47 31.76 18.34
CA LYS A 519 -9.82 33.11 17.89
C LYS A 519 -11.14 33.14 17.12
N PHE A 520 -11.25 32.29 16.11
CA PHE A 520 -12.47 32.15 15.31
C PHE A 520 -12.62 30.73 14.75
N ARG A 521 -13.81 30.43 14.26
CA ARG A 521 -14.21 29.12 13.74
C ARG A 521 -15.16 29.24 12.55
N TRP A 522 -15.17 28.24 11.68
CA TRP A 522 -16.05 28.16 10.51
C TRP A 522 -16.13 26.72 9.98
N GLY A 523 -16.91 26.50 8.92
CA GLY A 523 -17.02 25.21 8.24
C GLY A 523 -18.26 24.38 8.61
N ALA A 524 -19.12 24.88 9.49
CA ALA A 524 -20.35 24.20 9.86
C ALA A 524 -21.23 23.86 8.65
N LYS A 525 -21.69 22.61 8.59
CA LYS A 525 -22.56 22.04 7.54
C LYS A 525 -21.96 22.01 6.13
N MET A 526 -20.64 22.17 6.00
CA MET A 526 -19.96 22.18 4.71
C MET A 526 -19.26 20.85 4.40
N PHE A 527 -18.76 20.15 5.43
CA PHE A 527 -17.90 18.98 5.28
C PHE A 527 -18.56 17.71 5.83
N TYR A 528 -18.14 16.57 5.31
CA TYR A 528 -18.65 15.24 5.64
C TYR A 528 -17.59 14.37 6.30
N MET A 529 -16.34 14.48 5.89
CA MET A 529 -15.23 13.80 6.55
C MET A 529 -13.92 14.55 6.27
N PRO A 530 -13.64 15.61 7.06
CA PRO A 530 -12.39 16.35 7.03
C PRO A 530 -11.13 15.48 7.07
N HIS A 531 -10.14 15.81 6.24
CA HIS A 531 -8.82 15.19 6.27
C HIS A 531 -7.71 16.24 6.18
N GLY A 532 -7.07 16.46 5.04
CA GLY A 532 -5.91 17.35 4.91
C GLY A 532 -6.27 18.84 4.93
N LEU A 533 -5.31 19.65 5.40
CA LEU A 533 -5.37 21.11 5.43
C LEU A 533 -3.99 21.68 5.09
N THR A 534 -3.93 22.60 4.13
CA THR A 534 -2.73 23.40 3.83
C THR A 534 -3.13 24.86 3.61
N ILE A 535 -2.22 25.78 3.93
CA ILE A 535 -2.38 27.22 3.63
C ILE A 535 -1.32 27.62 2.61
N ASP A 536 -1.76 28.18 1.49
CA ASP A 536 -0.85 28.58 0.41
C ASP A 536 -0.16 29.92 0.69
N HIS A 537 0.75 30.32 -0.20
CA HIS A 537 1.50 31.58 -0.10
C HIS A 537 0.64 32.84 -0.19
N ALA A 538 -0.58 32.75 -0.71
CA ALA A 538 -1.54 33.84 -0.77
C ALA A 538 -2.50 33.84 0.44
N GLY A 539 -2.32 32.90 1.38
CA GLY A 539 -3.15 32.74 2.56
C GLY A 539 -4.48 32.02 2.30
N ASN A 540 -4.66 31.38 1.14
CA ASN A 540 -5.87 30.60 0.88
C ASN A 540 -5.84 29.26 1.62
N PHE A 541 -7.00 28.80 2.07
CA PHE A 541 -7.17 27.54 2.80
C PHE A 541 -7.50 26.43 1.81
N TRP A 542 -6.64 25.43 1.74
CA TRP A 542 -6.82 24.23 0.92
C TRP A 542 -7.20 23.06 1.82
N LEU A 543 -8.32 22.41 1.53
CA LEU A 543 -8.95 21.41 2.39
C LEU A 543 -9.31 20.17 1.58
N THR A 544 -9.08 18.96 2.11
CA THR A 544 -9.62 17.73 1.53
C THR A 544 -10.79 17.17 2.34
N ASP A 545 -11.81 16.69 1.63
CA ASP A 545 -12.88 15.89 2.24
C ASP A 545 -12.93 14.52 1.57
N ILE A 546 -12.64 13.49 2.35
CA ILE A 546 -12.55 12.13 1.83
C ILE A 546 -13.93 11.53 1.53
N ALA A 547 -14.98 12.00 2.20
CA ALA A 547 -16.34 11.53 1.97
C ALA A 547 -16.88 12.10 0.67
N MET A 548 -16.55 13.35 0.38
CA MET A 548 -16.91 14.02 -0.85
C MET A 548 -15.97 13.64 -2.01
N HIS A 549 -14.81 13.05 -1.74
CA HIS A 549 -13.75 12.80 -2.73
C HIS A 549 -13.29 14.09 -3.43
N GLN A 550 -13.16 15.18 -2.67
CA GLN A 550 -12.91 16.50 -3.22
C GLN A 550 -11.82 17.26 -2.48
N VAL A 551 -11.20 18.18 -3.21
CA VAL A 551 -10.32 19.24 -2.70
C VAL A 551 -11.02 20.59 -2.88
N PHE A 552 -10.92 21.45 -1.88
CA PHE A 552 -11.48 22.79 -1.89
C PHE A 552 -10.39 23.83 -1.63
N MET A 553 -10.49 24.99 -2.27
CA MET A 553 -9.72 26.18 -1.92
C MET A 553 -10.68 27.31 -1.50
N PHE A 554 -10.52 27.84 -0.29
CA PHE A 554 -11.26 28.99 0.22
C PHE A 554 -10.35 30.20 0.34
N LYS A 555 -10.87 31.38 -0.02
CA LYS A 555 -10.16 32.65 0.17
C LYS A 555 -10.46 33.19 1.56
N PRO A 556 -9.51 33.87 2.24
CA PRO A 556 -9.80 34.53 3.51
C PRO A 556 -10.97 35.54 3.44
N SER A 557 -11.23 36.09 2.26
CA SER A 557 -12.35 37.00 2.02
C SER A 557 -13.72 36.32 1.92
N ASP A 558 -13.76 35.01 1.63
CA ASP A 558 -14.99 34.23 1.54
C ASP A 558 -14.72 32.79 2.01
N LEU A 559 -15.10 32.54 3.26
CA LEU A 559 -15.02 31.23 3.92
C LEU A 559 -16.30 30.41 3.75
N THR A 560 -17.29 30.91 3.00
CA THR A 560 -18.59 30.24 2.81
C THR A 560 -18.66 29.49 1.49
N HIS A 561 -17.98 29.99 0.45
CA HIS A 561 -17.96 29.35 -0.86
C HIS A 561 -16.52 29.04 -1.30
N PRO A 562 -16.24 27.81 -1.77
CA PRO A 562 -14.93 27.49 -2.30
C PRO A 562 -14.72 28.24 -3.62
N ALA A 563 -13.56 28.88 -3.75
CA ALA A 563 -13.14 29.54 -4.98
C ALA A 563 -12.60 28.54 -6.03
N LEU A 564 -12.20 27.34 -5.61
CA LEU A 564 -11.90 26.21 -6.48
C LEU A 564 -12.37 24.91 -5.83
N THR A 565 -12.89 23.99 -6.64
CA THR A 565 -13.21 22.62 -6.22
C THR A 565 -12.70 21.64 -7.27
N VAL A 566 -12.00 20.59 -6.85
CA VAL A 566 -11.51 19.51 -7.72
C VAL A 566 -12.02 18.17 -7.19
N GLY A 567 -12.38 17.27 -8.10
CA GLY A 567 -13.05 16.00 -7.80
C GLY A 567 -14.56 16.08 -7.93
N GLU A 568 -15.21 14.92 -7.95
CA GLU A 568 -16.65 14.80 -8.12
C GLU A 568 -17.31 14.43 -6.78
N MET A 569 -18.22 15.29 -6.32
CA MET A 569 -18.87 15.16 -5.01
C MET A 569 -19.50 13.77 -4.83
N PHE A 570 -19.00 13.00 -3.85
CA PHE A 570 -19.45 11.64 -3.50
C PHE A 570 -19.26 10.57 -4.58
N GLN A 571 -18.44 10.87 -5.60
CA GLN A 571 -18.14 9.99 -6.71
C GLN A 571 -16.65 9.67 -6.71
N PRO A 572 -16.25 8.54 -6.10
CA PRO A 572 -14.86 8.11 -6.18
C PRO A 572 -14.51 7.73 -7.62
N GLY A 573 -13.31 8.09 -8.05
CA GLY A 573 -12.78 7.69 -9.34
C GLY A 573 -11.26 7.77 -9.40
N SER A 574 -10.71 7.30 -10.51
CA SER A 574 -9.27 7.26 -10.78
C SER A 574 -8.90 7.99 -12.08
N GLY A 575 -9.86 8.67 -12.71
CA GLY A 575 -9.59 9.53 -13.86
C GLY A 575 -8.70 10.74 -13.52
N PRO A 576 -8.25 11.52 -14.54
CA PRO A 576 -7.37 12.67 -14.36
C PRO A 576 -7.94 13.81 -13.49
N THR A 577 -9.27 13.93 -13.47
CA THR A 577 -10.00 14.94 -12.68
C THR A 577 -10.84 14.33 -11.57
N GLN A 578 -10.80 13.01 -11.42
CA GLN A 578 -11.51 12.28 -10.39
C GLN A 578 -10.55 11.92 -9.26
N LEU A 579 -11.03 12.02 -8.04
CA LEU A 579 -10.26 11.68 -6.85
C LEU A 579 -10.97 10.54 -6.13
N CYS A 580 -10.23 9.81 -5.30
CA CYS A 580 -10.80 8.84 -4.40
C CYS A 580 -10.15 8.96 -3.04
N ARG A 581 -10.84 9.69 -2.16
CA ARG A 581 -10.45 9.96 -0.78
C ARG A 581 -9.08 10.66 -0.75
N PRO A 582 -8.99 11.89 -1.29
CA PRO A 582 -7.73 12.63 -1.30
C PRO A 582 -7.28 12.92 0.15
N ALA A 583 -6.04 12.58 0.45
CA ALA A 583 -5.50 12.63 1.81
C ALA A 583 -4.92 14.01 2.14
N ASP A 584 -4.18 14.63 1.22
CA ASP A 584 -3.43 15.86 1.51
C ASP A 584 -3.13 16.69 0.25
N ILE A 585 -2.73 17.96 0.44
CA ILE A 585 -2.46 18.93 -0.62
C ILE A 585 -1.15 19.67 -0.34
N ALA A 586 -0.37 19.95 -1.39
CA ALA A 586 0.73 20.90 -1.35
C ALA A 586 0.65 21.90 -2.51
N VAL A 587 0.89 23.19 -2.25
CA VAL A 587 0.65 24.27 -3.23
C VAL A 587 1.92 25.03 -3.52
N MET A 588 2.22 25.23 -4.79
CA MET A 588 3.38 25.98 -5.28
C MET A 588 3.13 27.49 -5.24
N LYS A 589 4.20 28.31 -5.18
CA LYS A 589 4.15 29.79 -5.28
C LYS A 589 3.43 30.28 -6.55
N ASN A 590 3.48 29.52 -7.63
CA ASN A 590 2.78 29.86 -8.88
C ASN A 590 1.29 29.46 -8.88
N GLY A 591 0.77 28.87 -7.80
CA GLY A 591 -0.59 28.40 -7.64
C GLY A 591 -0.88 27.00 -8.18
N ASP A 592 0.07 26.35 -8.87
CA ASP A 592 -0.06 24.93 -9.20
C ASP A 592 0.01 24.10 -7.91
N PHE A 593 -0.63 22.95 -7.88
CA PHE A 593 -0.76 22.19 -6.64
C PHE A 593 -0.73 20.69 -6.88
N PHE A 594 -0.40 19.97 -5.82
CA PHE A 594 -0.33 18.52 -5.78
C PHE A 594 -1.40 17.98 -4.84
N VAL A 595 -2.01 16.87 -5.21
CA VAL A 595 -2.98 16.15 -4.38
C VAL A 595 -2.47 14.74 -4.14
N ALA A 596 -2.41 14.35 -2.86
CA ALA A 596 -2.16 12.97 -2.46
C ALA A 596 -3.46 12.17 -2.58
N ASP A 597 -3.67 11.52 -3.73
CA ASP A 597 -4.83 10.68 -4.00
C ASP A 597 -4.54 9.23 -3.54
N GLY A 598 -4.20 9.11 -2.25
CA GLY A 598 -3.49 7.97 -1.71
C GLY A 598 -4.35 6.79 -1.27
N TYR A 599 -5.54 7.02 -0.74
CA TYR A 599 -6.35 5.98 -0.09
C TYR A 599 -6.90 4.92 -1.06
N CYS A 600 -7.19 5.29 -2.31
CA CYS A 600 -7.65 4.34 -3.32
C CYS A 600 -6.68 4.20 -4.50
N ASN A 601 -6.04 5.31 -4.91
CA ASN A 601 -5.35 5.37 -6.20
C ASN A 601 -3.82 5.29 -6.09
N SER A 602 -3.25 5.36 -4.88
CA SER A 602 -1.80 5.19 -4.64
C SER A 602 -0.94 6.11 -5.54
N ARG A 603 -1.36 7.36 -5.72
CA ARG A 603 -0.74 8.33 -6.63
C ARG A 603 -0.68 9.75 -6.05
N ILE A 604 0.20 10.56 -6.62
CA ILE A 604 0.22 12.01 -6.48
C ILE A 604 -0.16 12.61 -7.84
N ILE A 605 -1.15 13.52 -7.84
CA ILE A 605 -1.58 14.23 -9.04
C ILE A 605 -1.16 15.69 -8.94
N LYS A 606 -0.63 16.25 -10.02
CA LYS A 606 -0.33 17.67 -10.17
C LYS A 606 -1.40 18.35 -11.01
N PHE A 607 -1.95 19.43 -10.49
CA PHE A 607 -2.89 20.32 -11.16
C PHE A 607 -2.28 21.70 -11.33
N ASN A 608 -2.74 22.44 -12.34
CA ASN A 608 -2.42 23.85 -12.43
C ASN A 608 -3.30 24.68 -11.50
N ARG A 609 -3.00 25.98 -11.35
CA ARG A 609 -3.80 26.91 -10.51
C ARG A 609 -5.30 27.00 -10.80
N LYS A 610 -5.77 26.50 -11.94
CA LYS A 610 -7.19 26.47 -12.32
C LYS A 610 -7.86 25.14 -11.99
N GLY A 611 -7.12 24.15 -11.48
CA GLY A 611 -7.60 22.79 -11.25
C GLY A 611 -7.56 21.90 -12.49
N GLU A 612 -6.84 22.28 -13.55
CA GLU A 612 -6.67 21.43 -14.73
C GLU A 612 -5.51 20.46 -14.51
N TYR A 613 -5.70 19.19 -14.88
CA TYR A 613 -4.69 18.14 -14.74
C TYR A 613 -3.43 18.48 -15.54
N ILE A 614 -2.26 18.32 -14.92
CA ILE A 614 -0.95 18.45 -15.58
C ILE A 614 -0.33 17.06 -15.77
N THR A 615 -0.13 16.34 -14.67
CA THR A 615 0.56 15.04 -14.66
C THR A 615 0.27 14.30 -13.37
N GLU A 616 0.61 13.02 -13.30
CA GLU A 616 0.55 12.21 -12.09
C GLU A 616 1.68 11.19 -12.07
N TRP A 617 2.02 10.73 -10.87
CA TRP A 617 2.94 9.62 -10.69
C TRP A 617 2.60 8.83 -9.43
N GLY A 618 3.14 7.63 -9.36
CA GLY A 618 2.83 6.66 -8.33
C GLY A 618 2.05 5.48 -8.89
N SER A 619 2.19 4.34 -8.24
CA SER A 619 1.43 3.13 -8.53
C SER A 619 1.19 2.35 -7.24
N PRO A 620 0.14 1.52 -7.18
CA PRO A 620 0.02 0.53 -6.12
C PRO A 620 1.25 -0.39 -6.09
N MET A 621 1.49 -1.03 -4.95
CA MET A 621 2.55 -2.03 -4.84
C MET A 621 2.38 -3.15 -5.86
N THR A 622 3.49 -3.55 -6.47
CA THR A 622 3.54 -4.64 -7.47
C THR A 622 4.02 -5.97 -6.89
N GLY A 623 4.31 -6.00 -5.58
CA GLY A 623 4.99 -7.12 -4.92
C GLY A 623 6.50 -7.20 -5.20
N ILE A 624 7.02 -6.43 -6.17
CA ILE A 624 8.46 -6.34 -6.43
C ILE A 624 9.11 -5.49 -5.34
N GLN A 625 10.07 -6.10 -4.65
CA GLN A 625 10.85 -5.47 -3.59
C GLN A 625 12.29 -5.21 -4.04
N ASP A 626 12.92 -4.21 -3.44
CA ASP A 626 14.35 -3.99 -3.51
C ASP A 626 15.12 -5.01 -2.66
N GLN A 627 16.45 -4.92 -2.69
CA GLN A 627 17.36 -5.86 -2.01
C GLN A 627 17.18 -5.90 -0.48
N ASP A 628 16.56 -4.87 0.10
CA ASP A 628 16.32 -4.75 1.54
C ASP A 628 14.85 -5.14 1.90
N GLY A 629 14.06 -5.67 0.94
CA GLY A 629 12.70 -6.17 1.17
C GLY A 629 11.60 -5.10 1.17
N PHE A 630 11.87 -3.91 0.65
CA PHE A 630 10.89 -2.81 0.55
C PHE A 630 10.35 -2.67 -0.88
N PRO A 631 9.11 -2.22 -1.10
CA PRO A 631 8.59 -1.98 -2.45
C PRO A 631 9.49 -1.05 -3.26
N LEU A 632 9.54 -1.21 -4.59
CA LEU A 632 10.35 -0.31 -5.42
C LEU A 632 9.94 1.17 -5.26
N PRO A 633 10.85 2.11 -5.57
CA PRO A 633 10.52 3.53 -5.69
C PRO A 633 9.28 3.78 -6.57
N ASN A 634 8.52 4.82 -6.24
CA ASN A 634 7.28 5.22 -6.94
C ASN A 634 6.12 4.20 -6.83
N GLN A 635 6.24 3.22 -5.93
CA GLN A 635 5.13 2.38 -5.49
C GLN A 635 4.66 2.86 -4.12
N TRP A 636 3.36 2.86 -3.89
CA TRP A 636 2.77 3.43 -2.69
C TRP A 636 1.77 2.46 -2.07
N ASN A 637 1.73 2.48 -0.74
CA ASN A 637 0.70 1.89 0.09
C ASN A 637 0.17 3.01 0.99
N ILE A 638 -0.74 3.79 0.38
CA ILE A 638 -1.31 5.05 0.88
C ILE A 638 -0.28 6.19 0.97
N VAL A 639 -0.35 7.09 -0.03
CA VAL A 639 0.25 8.43 0.08
C VAL A 639 -0.61 9.26 1.03
N HIS A 640 -0.22 9.33 2.30
CA HIS A 640 -1.09 9.89 3.34
C HIS A 640 -0.90 11.40 3.54
N SER A 641 0.33 11.88 3.38
CA SER A 641 0.70 13.30 3.52
C SER A 641 1.78 13.66 2.51
N ILE A 642 1.78 14.91 2.04
CA ILE A 642 2.77 15.44 1.11
C ILE A 642 3.32 16.78 1.59
N ALA A 643 4.64 16.95 1.52
CA ALA A 643 5.31 18.19 1.89
C ALA A 643 6.11 18.74 0.70
N LEU A 644 6.03 20.05 0.48
CA LEU A 644 6.70 20.73 -0.63
C LEU A 644 7.78 21.69 -0.12
N ASN A 645 8.98 21.55 -0.68
CA ASN A 645 10.06 22.53 -0.58
C ASN A 645 10.45 22.98 -1.99
N GLU A 646 9.87 24.08 -2.44
CA GLU A 646 10.11 24.62 -3.79
C GLU A 646 11.55 25.07 -4.02
N ASP A 647 12.18 25.67 -3.00
CA ASP A 647 13.54 26.18 -3.11
C ASP A 647 14.55 25.03 -3.32
N ALA A 648 14.24 23.84 -2.80
CA ALA A 648 14.99 22.61 -3.03
C ALA A 648 14.44 21.76 -4.21
N GLN A 649 13.38 22.20 -4.87
CA GLN A 649 12.63 21.44 -5.89
C GLN A 649 12.24 20.03 -5.42
N LEU A 650 11.79 19.91 -4.17
CA LEU A 650 11.47 18.65 -3.52
C LEU A 650 9.99 18.59 -3.17
N LEU A 651 9.31 17.56 -3.66
CA LEU A 651 8.02 17.11 -3.12
C LEU A 651 8.24 15.75 -2.46
N CYS A 652 7.98 15.65 -1.16
CA CYS A 652 8.07 14.39 -0.44
C CYS A 652 6.67 13.89 -0.07
N GLY A 653 6.47 12.58 -0.05
CA GLY A 653 5.23 11.93 0.34
C GLY A 653 5.46 10.86 1.41
N ALA A 654 4.58 10.81 2.40
CA ALA A 654 4.53 9.77 3.42
C ALA A 654 3.82 8.54 2.86
N ASP A 655 4.59 7.46 2.68
CA ASP A 655 4.10 6.15 2.24
C ASP A 655 3.71 5.34 3.49
N ARG A 656 2.51 5.62 4.01
CA ARG A 656 2.15 5.34 5.41
C ARG A 656 2.32 3.88 5.76
N GLU A 657 1.79 2.98 4.96
CA GLU A 657 1.80 1.54 5.26
C GLU A 657 3.12 0.85 4.88
N ASN A 658 4.02 1.55 4.16
CA ASN A 658 5.38 1.07 3.85
C ASN A 658 6.47 1.68 4.74
N TYR A 659 6.08 2.50 5.72
CA TYR A 659 6.97 3.05 6.76
C TYR A 659 8.15 3.85 6.19
N ARG A 660 7.92 4.55 5.08
CA ARG A 660 8.95 5.32 4.37
C ARG A 660 8.44 6.66 3.89
N ILE A 661 9.38 7.55 3.59
CA ILE A 661 9.10 8.81 2.89
C ILE A 661 9.77 8.71 1.52
N GLN A 662 9.06 9.06 0.46
CA GLN A 662 9.63 9.13 -0.89
C GLN A 662 9.61 10.56 -1.37
N CYS A 663 10.71 11.02 -1.95
CA CYS A 663 10.88 12.39 -2.42
C CYS A 663 11.15 12.43 -3.93
N PHE A 664 10.51 13.39 -4.59
CA PHE A 664 10.46 13.58 -6.03
C PHE A 664 10.84 15.02 -6.38
N ASN A 665 11.25 15.23 -7.62
CA ASN A 665 11.39 16.57 -8.15
C ASN A 665 9.97 17.18 -8.31
N SER A 666 9.72 18.33 -7.69
CA SER A 666 8.39 18.96 -7.72
C SER A 666 7.97 19.45 -9.13
N ASN A 667 8.92 19.68 -10.04
CA ASN A 667 8.63 20.09 -11.40
C ASN A 667 8.38 18.89 -12.32
N THR A 668 9.25 17.89 -12.29
CA THR A 668 9.24 16.76 -13.25
C THR A 668 8.51 15.51 -12.74
N GLY A 669 8.28 15.38 -11.44
CA GLY A 669 7.75 14.15 -10.83
C GLY A 669 8.77 13.01 -10.78
N GLU A 670 10.03 13.25 -11.15
CA GLU A 670 11.09 12.23 -11.13
C GLU A 670 11.46 11.85 -9.70
N PHE A 671 11.57 10.54 -9.44
CA PHE A 671 12.02 10.03 -8.15
C PHE A 671 13.44 10.50 -7.86
N GLN A 672 13.65 11.11 -6.69
CA GLN A 672 14.97 11.53 -6.24
C GLN A 672 15.55 10.60 -5.20
N ARG A 673 14.78 10.26 -4.16
CA ARG A 673 15.25 9.42 -3.05
C ARG A 673 14.11 8.90 -2.20
N GLN A 674 14.44 7.96 -1.34
CA GLN A 674 13.57 7.53 -0.25
C GLN A 674 14.32 7.60 1.08
N ILE A 675 13.59 7.93 2.13
CA ILE A 675 14.07 7.98 3.51
C ILE A 675 13.39 6.83 4.23
N ARG A 676 14.21 5.90 4.71
CA ARG A 676 13.80 4.75 5.51
C ARG A 676 14.37 4.95 6.91
N VAL A 677 13.56 4.87 7.96
CA VAL A 677 14.11 4.93 9.31
C VAL A 677 14.38 3.52 9.83
N GLU A 678 15.59 3.04 9.58
CA GLU A 678 16.10 1.79 10.14
C GLU A 678 16.44 2.00 11.62
N THR A 679 15.51 1.71 12.52
CA THR A 679 15.82 1.51 13.94
C THR A 679 15.50 0.07 14.33
N LYS A 680 16.18 -0.46 15.34
CA LYS A 680 15.95 -1.82 15.90
C LYS A 680 14.48 -2.10 16.26
N ASP A 681 13.66 -1.06 16.40
CA ASP A 681 12.27 -1.12 16.86
C ASP A 681 11.23 -0.84 15.74
N ASN A 682 11.65 -0.49 14.51
CA ASN A 682 10.81 -0.01 13.41
C ASN A 682 10.00 1.27 13.76
N ILE A 683 10.06 2.31 12.94
CA ILE A 683 9.32 3.57 13.22
C ILE A 683 7.80 3.48 13.08
N GLY A 684 7.34 2.40 12.44
CA GLY A 684 5.94 2.20 12.08
C GLY A 684 5.40 3.22 11.09
N PRO A 685 4.07 3.33 10.97
CA PRO A 685 3.42 4.14 9.95
C PRO A 685 3.70 5.63 10.11
N ILE A 686 4.12 6.27 9.03
CA ILE A 686 4.33 7.72 8.95
C ILE A 686 3.02 8.35 8.51
N TYR A 687 2.39 9.11 9.40
CA TYR A 687 1.08 9.71 9.13
C TYR A 687 1.24 11.08 8.45
N ALA A 688 2.12 11.94 8.95
CA ALA A 688 2.29 13.26 8.36
C ALA A 688 3.73 13.72 8.32
N ILE A 689 4.00 14.60 7.35
CA ILE A 689 5.31 15.19 7.10
C ILE A 689 5.16 16.68 6.81
N GLU A 690 6.09 17.51 7.29
CA GLU A 690 6.08 18.95 6.99
C GLU A 690 7.50 19.52 6.95
N PHE A 691 7.77 20.40 5.99
CA PHE A 691 9.06 21.09 5.90
C PHE A 691 9.13 22.30 6.84
N ALA A 692 10.32 22.59 7.38
CA ALA A 692 10.60 23.87 8.04
C ALA A 692 11.32 24.83 7.05
N PRO A 693 10.62 25.84 6.49
CA PRO A 693 11.10 26.65 5.36
C PRO A 693 12.41 27.41 5.60
N ASN A 694 12.62 27.98 6.80
CA ASN A 694 13.73 28.90 7.10
C ASN A 694 14.81 28.25 7.97
N THR A 695 14.98 26.93 7.85
CA THR A 695 16.09 26.24 8.49
C THR A 695 17.32 26.25 7.57
N ASN A 696 18.53 26.50 8.11
CA ASN A 696 19.78 26.41 7.33
C ASN A 696 20.04 24.93 7.01
N GLY A 697 19.43 24.45 5.93
CA GLY A 697 19.33 23.03 5.57
C GLY A 697 17.87 22.65 5.36
N THR A 698 17.56 21.80 4.38
CA THR A 698 16.19 21.35 4.11
C THR A 698 15.75 20.38 5.23
N VAL A 699 15.17 20.86 6.33
CA VAL A 699 14.70 20.00 7.43
C VAL A 699 13.24 19.59 7.21
N LEU A 700 13.00 18.28 7.25
CA LEU A 700 11.70 17.65 7.16
C LEU A 700 11.34 17.07 8.53
N PHE A 701 10.15 17.39 9.03
CA PHE A 701 9.58 16.75 10.21
C PHE A 701 8.65 15.64 9.77
N ALA A 702 8.62 14.53 10.50
CA ALA A 702 7.76 13.39 10.25
C ALA A 702 7.18 12.87 11.56
N VAL A 703 5.87 12.60 11.61
CA VAL A 703 5.22 12.04 12.80
C VAL A 703 4.74 10.62 12.53
N THR A 704 5.04 9.72 13.47
CA THR A 704 4.59 8.32 13.41
C THR A 704 3.40 8.10 14.33
N GLY A 705 2.42 7.33 13.84
CA GLY A 705 1.15 7.10 14.52
C GLY A 705 0.61 5.69 14.31
N GLY A 706 -0.62 5.47 14.78
CA GLY A 706 -1.32 4.19 14.69
C GLY A 706 -1.32 3.38 15.98
N SER A 707 -2.36 2.56 16.15
CA SER A 707 -2.53 1.70 17.34
C SER A 707 -1.44 0.64 17.50
N GLU A 708 -0.82 0.25 16.40
CA GLU A 708 0.18 -0.84 16.34
C GLU A 708 1.60 -0.37 16.64
N THR A 709 1.89 0.93 16.57
CA THR A 709 3.20 1.49 16.93
C THR A 709 3.42 1.48 18.45
N PRO A 710 4.42 0.75 18.98
CA PRO A 710 4.73 0.76 20.41
C PRO A 710 5.24 2.13 20.87
N VAL A 711 5.90 2.88 19.97
CA VAL A 711 6.52 4.17 20.23
C VAL A 711 6.10 5.18 19.16
N LYS A 712 5.40 6.25 19.56
CA LYS A 712 4.93 7.34 18.68
C LYS A 712 5.87 8.52 18.85
N LYS A 713 6.46 8.99 17.76
CA LYS A 713 7.52 10.00 17.80
C LYS A 713 7.38 11.00 16.67
N VAL A 714 7.91 12.20 16.92
CA VAL A 714 8.25 13.14 15.87
C VAL A 714 9.73 12.98 15.55
N TYR A 715 10.04 12.79 14.28
CA TYR A 715 11.40 12.73 13.73
C TYR A 715 11.72 14.03 13.02
N MET A 716 12.92 14.54 13.28
CA MET A 716 13.50 15.66 12.54
C MET A 716 14.57 15.09 11.61
N ILE A 717 14.40 15.28 10.31
CA ILE A 717 15.15 14.62 9.26
C ILE A 717 15.81 15.67 8.38
N GLU A 718 17.09 15.52 8.05
CA GLU A 718 17.70 16.32 7.01
C GLU A 718 17.28 15.77 5.66
N ALA A 719 16.41 16.49 4.94
CA ALA A 719 15.72 15.95 3.78
C ALA A 719 16.60 15.66 2.56
N ARG A 720 17.83 16.22 2.52
CA ARG A 720 18.79 15.96 1.43
C ARG A 720 19.52 14.64 1.63
N SER A 721 20.07 14.37 2.81
CA SER A 721 20.74 13.11 3.14
C SER A 721 19.76 12.01 3.57
N GLY A 722 18.60 12.37 4.14
CA GLY A 722 17.73 11.44 4.85
C GLY A 722 18.20 11.14 6.29
N ASP A 723 19.24 11.82 6.77
CA ASP A 723 19.77 11.61 8.12
C ASP A 723 18.76 12.07 9.18
N ILE A 724 18.51 11.23 10.17
CA ILE A 724 17.70 11.60 11.33
C ILE A 724 18.55 12.43 12.26
N LEU A 725 18.19 13.70 12.38
CA LEU A 725 18.88 14.67 13.22
C LEU A 725 18.53 14.44 14.70
N THR A 726 17.25 14.21 15.00
CA THR A 726 16.74 13.87 16.33
C THR A 726 15.36 13.25 16.23
N SER A 727 14.88 12.65 17.31
CA SER A 727 13.47 12.30 17.52
C SER A 727 13.03 12.76 18.90
N PHE A 728 11.73 13.03 19.09
CA PHE A 728 11.18 13.38 20.39
C PHE A 728 9.74 12.87 20.55
N ASP A 729 9.43 12.51 21.80
CA ASP A 729 8.16 12.04 22.33
C ASP A 729 8.15 12.41 23.82
N SER A 730 7.71 13.63 24.15
CA SER A 730 7.70 14.04 25.56
C SER A 730 6.65 13.22 26.30
N ASN A 731 7.11 12.46 27.29
CA ASN A 731 6.28 11.70 28.20
C ASN A 731 5.37 12.65 29.03
N PRO A 732 4.06 12.39 29.14
CA PRO A 732 3.28 11.42 28.38
C PRO A 732 2.65 12.14 27.16
N HIS A 733 1.96 11.42 26.28
CA HIS A 733 1.03 11.99 25.29
C HIS A 733 1.61 12.32 23.91
N LEU A 734 1.94 11.26 23.16
CA LEU A 734 1.37 11.08 21.82
C LEU A 734 0.60 9.75 21.83
N LEU A 735 -0.67 9.73 21.40
CA LEU A 735 -1.54 8.55 21.51
C LEU A 735 -1.80 7.90 20.14
N ALA A 736 -2.33 8.70 19.24
CA ALA A 736 -2.65 8.41 17.85
C ALA A 736 -2.44 9.69 17.02
N PRO A 737 -1.19 10.21 16.96
CA PRO A 737 -0.90 11.40 16.17
C PRO A 737 -1.21 11.14 14.70
N HIS A 738 -1.80 12.14 14.05
CA HIS A 738 -2.31 12.06 12.69
C HIS A 738 -1.69 13.11 11.78
N ASP A 739 -1.49 14.32 12.29
CA ASP A 739 -0.97 15.42 11.49
C ASP A 739 0.00 16.31 12.24
N ILE A 740 0.81 17.06 11.50
CA ILE A 740 1.89 17.91 12.01
C ILE A 740 1.95 19.26 11.31
N ALA A 741 2.16 20.33 12.07
CA ALA A 741 2.47 21.65 11.52
C ALA A 741 3.72 22.23 12.20
N VAL A 742 4.57 22.92 11.43
CA VAL A 742 5.88 23.38 11.90
C VAL A 742 6.08 24.87 11.61
N SER A 743 6.50 25.61 12.63
CA SER A 743 6.87 27.03 12.50
C SER A 743 7.97 27.24 11.47
N THR A 744 8.02 28.44 10.88
CA THR A 744 8.96 28.74 9.78
C THR A 744 10.42 28.47 10.13
N ASN A 745 10.81 28.72 11.38
CA ASN A 745 12.15 28.51 11.93
C ASN A 745 12.36 27.13 12.56
N GLY A 746 11.35 26.26 12.54
CA GLY A 746 11.37 24.91 13.11
C GLY A 746 11.39 24.86 14.64
N ARG A 747 11.23 25.99 15.35
CA ARG A 747 11.35 26.03 16.82
C ARG A 747 10.10 25.54 17.54
N GLU A 748 8.94 25.70 16.92
CA GLU A 748 7.64 25.25 17.40
C GLU A 748 7.09 24.20 16.44
N VAL A 749 6.62 23.09 17.00
CA VAL A 749 6.03 21.96 16.30
C VAL A 749 4.68 21.65 16.94
N TYR A 750 3.65 21.50 16.13
CA TYR A 750 2.28 21.20 16.55
C TYR A 750 1.90 19.83 16.04
N VAL A 751 1.29 19.01 16.89
CA VAL A 751 0.86 17.65 16.52
C VAL A 751 -0.61 17.48 16.86
N GLY A 752 -1.38 17.02 15.88
CA GLY A 752 -2.81 16.75 16.00
C GLY A 752 -3.08 15.26 16.14
N GLU A 753 -4.08 14.91 16.92
CA GLU A 753 -4.36 13.54 17.35
C GLU A 753 -5.72 13.04 16.86
N LEU A 754 -5.84 11.73 16.64
CA LEU A 754 -7.13 11.02 16.49
C LEU A 754 -7.81 10.78 17.85
N ALA A 755 -7.54 11.63 18.84
CA ALA A 755 -7.92 11.39 20.22
C ALA A 755 -9.44 11.55 20.45
N LEU A 756 -9.92 10.81 21.46
CA LEU A 756 -11.32 10.80 21.91
C LEU A 756 -11.68 11.96 22.86
N SER A 757 -10.73 12.82 23.22
CA SER A 757 -10.91 13.90 24.20
C SER A 757 -10.17 15.18 23.77
N PRO A 758 -10.78 16.37 23.94
CA PRO A 758 -10.13 17.65 23.65
C PRO A 758 -8.82 17.88 24.39
N MET A 759 -8.64 17.26 25.57
CA MET A 759 -7.41 17.42 26.38
C MET A 759 -6.17 16.78 25.75
N ASN A 760 -6.36 15.81 24.85
CA ASN A 760 -5.28 15.10 24.17
C ASN A 760 -5.41 15.23 22.64
N ALA A 761 -6.15 16.23 22.16
CA ALA A 761 -6.39 16.39 20.73
C ALA A 761 -5.24 17.10 20.02
N LEU A 762 -4.50 17.97 20.74
CA LEU A 762 -3.53 18.88 20.14
C LEU A 762 -2.37 19.14 21.10
N HIS A 763 -1.15 19.05 20.58
CA HIS A 763 0.09 19.20 21.34
C HIS A 763 1.01 20.25 20.71
N LYS A 764 1.71 21.03 21.55
CA LYS A 764 2.77 21.95 21.12
C LYS A 764 4.10 21.52 21.74
N PHE A 765 5.14 21.50 20.91
CA PHE A 765 6.51 21.24 21.30
C PHE A 765 7.38 22.45 20.94
N GLU A 766 8.24 22.86 21.86
CA GLU A 766 9.19 23.96 21.67
C GLU A 766 10.63 23.49 21.78
N LEU A 767 11.50 24.03 20.94
CA LEU A 767 12.94 23.79 20.99
C LEU A 767 13.54 24.40 22.27
N ALA A 768 14.22 23.58 23.07
CA ALA A 768 14.76 23.93 24.38
C ALA A 768 15.75 25.12 24.31
N LYS A 769 15.55 26.12 25.18
CA LYS A 769 16.26 27.41 25.18
C LYS A 769 17.77 27.33 25.55
N HIS A 770 18.26 26.21 26.07
CA HIS A 770 19.62 26.08 26.62
C HIS A 770 20.69 25.47 25.69
N LEU A 771 20.38 25.22 24.42
CA LEU A 771 21.42 24.81 23.46
C LEU A 771 22.19 26.04 22.95
N PRO A 772 23.54 26.05 23.03
CA PRO A 772 24.33 27.16 22.49
C PRO A 772 24.11 27.22 20.97
N THR A 773 23.57 28.34 20.50
CA THR A 773 23.29 28.66 19.09
C THR A 773 24.48 28.39 18.16
N GLN A 774 25.72 28.48 18.67
CA GLN A 774 26.93 28.16 17.92
C GLN A 774 27.13 26.67 17.62
N THR A 775 26.50 25.75 18.34
CA THR A 775 26.71 24.29 18.16
C THR A 775 25.84 23.73 17.05
N PHE A 776 24.62 24.27 16.87
CA PHE A 776 23.68 23.87 15.83
C PHE A 776 24.18 24.30 14.44
N SER A 777 24.58 25.57 14.31
CA SER A 777 25.14 26.12 13.06
C SER A 777 26.56 25.67 12.74
N LYS A 778 27.32 25.04 13.64
CA LYS A 778 28.70 24.59 13.33
C LYS A 778 28.78 23.09 13.03
N ARG A 779 27.79 22.29 13.44
CA ARG A 779 27.75 20.83 13.19
C ARG A 779 26.97 20.42 11.93
N ILE A 780 25.94 21.18 11.53
CA ILE A 780 25.25 20.96 10.24
C ILE A 780 26.22 21.23 9.05
N TYR A 781 27.16 22.16 9.21
CA TYR A 781 28.13 22.52 8.16
C TYR A 781 29.26 21.50 7.95
N LEU A 782 29.46 20.54 8.87
CA LEU A 782 30.58 19.60 8.81
C LEU A 782 30.29 18.32 8.01
N ASN A 783 29.04 18.09 7.59
CA ASN A 783 28.63 16.90 6.84
C ASN A 783 28.47 17.14 5.32
N ASP A 784 28.62 18.38 4.86
CA ASP A 784 28.57 18.67 3.43
C ASP A 784 29.84 18.16 2.72
N ARG A 785 29.70 17.10 1.89
CA ARG A 785 30.78 16.59 1.03
C ARG A 785 31.35 17.71 0.16
N ASN A 786 30.56 18.71 -0.23
CA ASN A 786 31.03 19.81 -1.06
C ASN A 786 32.03 20.71 -0.32
N PHE A 787 31.89 20.89 1.00
CA PHE A 787 32.87 21.65 1.78
C PHE A 787 34.18 20.87 1.94
N ARG A 788 34.13 19.55 2.15
CA ARG A 788 35.34 18.70 2.21
C ARG A 788 36.04 18.59 0.87
N VAL A 789 35.30 18.46 -0.23
CA VAL A 789 35.84 18.45 -1.59
C VAL A 789 36.43 19.81 -1.95
N SER A 790 35.78 20.92 -1.57
CA SER A 790 36.32 22.27 -1.77
C SER A 790 37.60 22.51 -0.94
N LEU A 791 37.67 22.00 0.30
CA LEU A 791 38.88 22.08 1.12
C LEU A 791 40.02 21.22 0.53
N ILE A 792 39.71 20.01 0.05
CA ILE A 792 40.68 19.11 -0.60
C ILE A 792 41.19 19.74 -1.90
N ILE A 793 40.30 20.26 -2.75
CA ILE A 793 40.65 20.96 -4.00
C ILE A 793 41.49 22.21 -3.69
N MET A 794 41.09 23.01 -2.69
CA MET A 794 41.87 24.16 -2.24
C MET A 794 43.26 23.75 -1.75
N THR A 795 43.42 22.64 -1.02
CA THR A 795 44.75 22.12 -0.66
C THR A 795 45.54 21.58 -1.86
N PHE A 796 44.88 20.91 -2.82
CA PHE A 796 45.52 20.38 -4.03
C PHE A 796 46.00 21.47 -4.98
N PHE A 797 45.38 22.66 -4.98
CA PHE A 797 45.85 23.82 -5.73
C PHE A 797 46.78 24.75 -4.91
N ALA A 798 46.55 24.89 -3.60
CA ALA A 798 47.38 25.73 -2.76
C ALA A 798 48.79 25.16 -2.54
N ILE A 799 48.94 23.83 -2.40
CA ILE A 799 50.26 23.21 -2.16
C ILE A 799 51.21 23.37 -3.37
N PRO A 800 50.80 23.12 -4.63
CA PRO A 800 51.64 23.37 -5.80
C PRO A 800 51.94 24.85 -6.01
N VAL A 801 50.99 25.74 -5.74
CA VAL A 801 51.21 27.20 -5.83
C VAL A 801 52.19 27.67 -4.77
N LEU A 802 52.06 27.20 -3.53
CA LEU A 802 52.99 27.50 -2.44
C LEU A 802 54.39 26.94 -2.74
N LEU A 803 54.48 25.71 -3.27
CA LEU A 803 55.73 25.11 -3.73
C LEU A 803 56.34 25.89 -4.89
N ALA A 804 55.55 26.35 -5.87
CA ALA A 804 56.03 27.18 -6.97
C ALA A 804 56.52 28.55 -6.50
N VAL A 805 55.86 29.16 -5.50
CA VAL A 805 56.32 30.40 -4.86
C VAL A 805 57.60 30.17 -4.06
N ILE A 806 57.70 29.06 -3.31
CA ILE A 806 58.91 28.72 -2.56
C ILE A 806 60.08 28.42 -3.51
N ILE A 807 59.85 27.65 -4.59
CA ILE A 807 60.84 27.38 -5.63
C ILE A 807 61.22 28.67 -6.36
N GLY A 808 60.25 29.54 -6.67
CA GLY A 808 60.48 30.85 -7.28
C GLY A 808 61.31 31.77 -6.37
N CYS A 809 61.02 31.79 -5.07
CA CYS A 809 61.82 32.48 -4.05
C CYS A 809 63.21 31.87 -3.92
N PHE A 810 63.35 30.54 -3.99
CA PHE A 810 64.64 29.87 -3.91
C PHE A 810 65.50 30.11 -5.16
N VAL A 811 64.91 30.10 -6.35
CA VAL A 811 65.55 30.45 -7.63
C VAL A 811 65.92 31.93 -7.64
N ARG A 812 65.06 32.82 -7.13
CA ARG A 812 65.35 34.25 -6.99
C ARG A 812 66.44 34.52 -5.96
N ILE A 813 66.46 33.83 -4.83
CA ILE A 813 67.53 33.89 -3.82
C ILE A 813 68.84 33.31 -4.38
N ARG A 814 68.78 32.24 -5.18
CA ARG A 814 69.96 31.64 -5.83
C ARG A 814 70.50 32.53 -6.96
N ASN A 815 69.64 33.22 -7.70
CA ASN A 815 70.02 34.23 -8.69
C ASN A 815 70.52 35.53 -8.04
N LEU A 816 69.96 35.94 -6.89
CA LEU A 816 70.48 37.03 -6.05
C LEU A 816 71.81 36.66 -5.38
N ARG A 817 72.06 35.37 -5.09
CA ARG A 817 73.38 34.86 -4.64
C ARG A 817 74.39 34.76 -5.79
N LYS A 818 73.95 34.56 -7.04
CA LYS A 818 74.80 34.75 -8.24
C LYS A 818 75.12 36.23 -8.49
N LEU A 819 74.20 37.15 -8.19
CA LEU A 819 74.44 38.60 -8.23
C LEU A 819 75.26 39.13 -7.05
N ARG A 820 75.33 38.42 -5.91
CA ARG A 820 76.32 38.69 -4.84
C ARG A 820 77.76 38.30 -5.20
N ARG A 821 78.01 37.63 -6.33
CA ARG A 821 79.35 37.48 -6.92
C ARG A 821 79.66 38.50 -8.02
N LEU A 822 78.74 39.41 -8.34
CA LEU A 822 78.97 40.54 -9.25
C LEU A 822 78.94 41.91 -8.55
N ASN A 823 78.71 41.97 -7.24
CA ASN A 823 78.61 43.23 -6.49
C ASN A 823 79.90 43.64 -5.76
N THR A 824 81.06 43.22 -6.28
CA THR A 824 82.39 43.83 -5.98
C THR A 824 82.85 44.76 -7.10
N PHE A 825 81.92 45.31 -7.87
CA PHE A 825 82.20 46.37 -8.84
C PHE A 825 80.98 47.30 -8.85
N LEU A 826 81.20 48.60 -8.64
CA LEU A 826 80.20 49.67 -8.50
C LEU A 826 79.65 49.90 -7.07
N ASN A 827 80.57 50.16 -6.13
CA ASN A 827 80.34 51.25 -5.19
C ASN A 827 80.63 52.54 -5.93
N ASP A 828 79.60 53.28 -6.35
CA ASP A 828 79.57 54.73 -6.20
C ASP A 828 78.25 55.33 -6.69
N VAL A 829 77.91 56.45 -6.07
CA VAL A 829 76.82 57.39 -6.37
C VAL A 829 75.50 57.16 -5.61
N LYS A 830 75.07 58.29 -5.07
CA LYS A 830 74.21 58.54 -3.90
C LYS A 830 73.03 59.39 -4.40
N VAL A 831 71.93 59.35 -3.64
CA VAL A 831 70.91 60.41 -3.45
C VAL A 831 69.47 60.18 -4.01
N SER A 832 68.57 60.04 -3.03
CA SER A 832 67.17 60.48 -2.84
C SER A 832 66.02 60.02 -3.74
N GLY A 833 64.91 59.63 -3.08
CA GLY A 833 63.56 59.82 -3.63
C GLY A 833 62.54 58.78 -3.19
N THR A 834 61.64 59.20 -2.29
CA THR A 834 60.48 58.49 -1.72
C THR A 834 59.44 58.02 -2.74
N GLY A 835 58.73 56.92 -2.46
CA GLY A 835 57.41 56.68 -3.07
C GLY A 835 57.01 55.21 -3.24
N SER A 836 56.13 54.75 -2.36
CA SER A 836 55.43 53.47 -2.39
C SER A 836 54.53 53.28 -3.63
N GLY A 837 54.56 52.08 -4.24
CA GLY A 837 53.56 51.67 -5.23
C GLY A 837 53.68 50.17 -5.55
N SER A 838 52.86 49.35 -4.91
CA SER A 838 52.80 47.90 -5.16
C SER A 838 51.96 47.57 -6.40
N VAL A 839 52.50 46.66 -7.20
CA VAL A 839 52.13 46.21 -8.55
C VAL A 839 50.89 45.28 -8.56
N LEU A 840 49.79 45.67 -7.89
CA LEU A 840 48.54 44.89 -7.89
C LEU A 840 47.35 45.59 -8.57
N GLY A 841 47.51 46.83 -9.00
CA GLY A 841 46.47 47.60 -9.70
C GLY A 841 46.35 47.31 -11.20
N ASP A 842 47.34 46.65 -11.80
CA ASP A 842 47.45 46.51 -13.27
C ASP A 842 46.85 45.20 -13.85
N TRP A 843 46.24 44.35 -13.02
CA TRP A 843 45.78 43.03 -13.48
C TRP A 843 44.26 42.89 -13.70
N MET A 844 43.42 43.78 -13.18
CA MET A 844 41.96 43.66 -13.28
C MET A 844 41.30 44.70 -14.18
N ASN A 845 41.82 44.91 -15.39
CA ASN A 845 41.09 45.64 -16.44
C ASN A 845 41.41 45.16 -17.86
N ARG A 846 40.88 43.99 -18.23
CA ARG A 846 40.56 43.66 -19.63
C ARG A 846 39.31 42.79 -19.69
N ARG A 847 38.13 43.43 -19.84
CA ARG A 847 37.25 43.31 -21.01
C ARG A 847 36.07 44.29 -20.89
N LYS A 848 35.74 44.88 -22.03
CA LYS A 848 34.84 46.02 -22.27
C LYS A 848 33.42 45.55 -22.63
N GLY A 849 32.45 46.44 -22.41
CA GLY A 849 31.10 46.51 -23.00
C GLY A 849 30.03 46.33 -21.92
N PHE A 850 29.20 47.30 -21.53
CA PHE A 850 28.61 48.45 -22.23
C PHE A 850 28.43 49.68 -21.30
N GLU A 851 27.98 50.77 -21.91
CA GLU A 851 28.09 52.17 -21.53
C GLU A 851 27.40 52.66 -20.26
N LYS A 852 27.93 53.82 -19.87
CA LYS A 852 27.74 54.66 -18.69
C LYS A 852 26.80 55.82 -19.05
N LEU A 853 26.03 56.29 -18.07
CA LEU A 853 25.72 57.71 -17.79
C LEU A 853 25.20 57.68 -16.34
N ASP A 854 26.05 57.98 -15.35
CA ASP A 854 26.30 59.33 -14.78
C ASP A 854 24.98 60.00 -14.34
N GLN A 855 24.83 60.57 -13.15
CA GLN A 855 25.73 60.84 -12.03
C GLN A 855 24.88 61.36 -10.85
N CYS A 856 25.37 61.09 -9.64
CA CYS A 856 25.42 61.98 -8.45
C CYS A 856 24.17 62.76 -8.01
N SER A 857 23.81 62.75 -6.72
CA SER A 857 24.72 63.18 -5.65
C SER A 857 24.19 62.78 -4.27
N ASP A 858 25.15 62.45 -3.42
CA ASP A 858 25.04 62.27 -1.97
C ASP A 858 24.68 63.58 -1.26
N GLY A 859 24.18 63.47 -0.02
CA GLY A 859 24.12 64.56 0.94
C GLY A 859 23.01 64.33 1.96
N GLU A 860 23.28 63.57 3.02
CA GLU A 860 23.50 64.10 4.38
C GLU A 860 22.22 64.17 5.23
N ASN A 861 22.13 63.23 6.19
CA ASN A 861 21.27 63.35 7.37
C ASN A 861 22.11 63.98 8.48
N GLU A 862 21.63 65.07 9.11
CA GLU A 862 21.36 65.15 10.56
C GLU A 862 20.76 66.53 10.96
N PRO A 863 20.23 66.74 12.20
CA PRO A 863 18.81 66.95 12.48
C PRO A 863 18.52 68.34 13.11
N LEU A 864 17.32 68.53 13.70
CA LEU A 864 16.83 69.55 14.68
C LEU A 864 15.39 69.95 14.26
N ASP A 865 14.33 69.60 14.99
CA ASP A 865 13.82 70.07 16.30
C ASP A 865 12.59 71.00 16.13
N ASP A 866 11.64 70.81 17.03
CA ASP A 866 10.57 71.69 17.51
C ASP A 866 9.29 71.97 16.67
N ASN A 867 8.22 71.31 17.15
CA ASN A 867 7.04 71.90 17.83
C ASN A 867 6.19 73.01 17.15
N ILE A 868 4.86 72.80 17.28
CA ILE A 868 3.76 73.75 17.59
C ILE A 868 2.55 73.55 16.66
N ASN A 869 1.58 72.76 17.16
CA ASN A 869 0.21 73.12 17.55
C ASN A 869 -0.68 74.09 16.72
N ASP A 870 -1.99 73.77 16.82
CA ASP A 870 -3.19 74.62 16.76
C ASP A 870 -3.73 74.97 15.34
N ASP A 871 -5.02 75.03 15.02
CA ASP A 871 -6.29 74.57 15.60
C ASP A 871 -7.40 74.99 14.59
N ILE A 872 -8.60 74.39 14.69
CA ILE A 872 -9.93 74.98 14.35
C ILE A 872 -10.36 75.22 12.86
N ASN A 873 -11.28 74.34 12.41
CA ASN A 873 -12.65 74.60 11.92
C ASN A 873 -12.99 75.90 11.13
N THR A 874 -13.60 75.76 9.93
CA THR A 874 -15.03 76.06 9.64
C THR A 874 -15.39 76.09 8.13
N ASN A 875 -16.55 75.50 7.81
CA ASN A 875 -17.64 75.96 6.93
C ASN A 875 -17.50 76.15 5.38
N SER A 876 -18.39 75.42 4.68
CA SER A 876 -19.56 75.92 3.93
C SER A 876 -19.64 75.81 2.39
N ASN A 877 -20.86 75.41 1.97
CA ASN A 877 -21.70 75.90 0.86
C ASN A 877 -21.86 75.10 -0.47
N ASP A 878 -23.10 74.60 -0.62
CA ASP A 878 -24.13 74.92 -1.62
C ASP A 878 -24.25 74.26 -3.01
N GLY A 879 -25.52 73.86 -3.31
CA GLY A 879 -26.15 73.89 -4.65
C GLY A 879 -26.87 72.59 -5.10
N ILE A 880 -28.10 72.25 -4.68
CA ILE A 880 -29.43 72.58 -5.29
C ILE A 880 -29.78 71.75 -6.56
N ASN A 881 -30.59 70.67 -6.46
CA ASN A 881 -32.06 70.49 -6.77
C ASN A 881 -32.36 70.11 -8.26
N GLN A 882 -33.41 69.35 -8.66
CA GLN A 882 -34.64 68.81 -8.04
C GLN A 882 -35.30 67.75 -8.98
N GLN A 883 -36.14 66.85 -8.41
CA GLN A 883 -37.12 65.93 -9.07
C GLN A 883 -38.41 66.71 -9.52
N PRO A 884 -39.66 66.17 -9.74
CA PRO A 884 -40.24 64.79 -9.76
C PRO A 884 -41.42 64.51 -10.76
N THR A 885 -42.00 63.29 -10.68
CA THR A 885 -43.46 62.92 -10.69
C THR A 885 -44.02 61.86 -11.69
N THR A 886 -44.53 60.75 -11.09
CA THR A 886 -45.86 60.06 -11.18
C THR A 886 -46.35 59.16 -12.35
N SER A 887 -46.73 57.92 -11.97
CA SER A 887 -47.96 57.08 -12.26
C SER A 887 -48.37 56.77 -13.73
N SER A 888 -48.99 55.67 -14.18
CA SER A 888 -49.86 54.61 -13.60
C SER A 888 -50.12 53.45 -14.61
N SER A 889 -50.29 52.22 -14.10
CA SER A 889 -51.13 51.06 -14.51
C SER A 889 -51.68 50.84 -15.95
N ILE A 890 -51.69 49.56 -16.41
CA ILE A 890 -52.88 48.77 -16.85
C ILE A 890 -52.53 47.26 -17.02
N ASN A 891 -53.47 46.40 -16.61
CA ASN A 891 -53.50 44.93 -16.62
C ASN A 891 -53.69 44.28 -18.01
N ASN A 892 -53.28 43.01 -18.16
CA ASN A 892 -54.22 41.92 -18.52
C ASN A 892 -53.66 40.50 -18.27
N ASN A 893 -54.55 39.67 -17.72
CA ASN A 893 -54.41 38.26 -17.34
C ASN A 893 -54.32 37.30 -18.54
N VAL A 894 -53.63 36.17 -18.39
CA VAL A 894 -54.18 34.80 -18.62
C VAL A 894 -53.47 33.82 -17.67
N ALA A 895 -54.28 33.01 -16.98
CA ALA A 895 -53.86 31.92 -16.09
C ALA A 895 -53.68 30.60 -16.84
N PHE A 896 -52.75 29.75 -16.41
CA PHE A 896 -52.96 28.29 -16.35
C PHE A 896 -52.18 27.65 -15.20
N LYS A 897 -52.78 26.59 -14.67
CA LYS A 897 -52.57 25.93 -13.38
C LYS A 897 -51.76 24.63 -13.54
N MET A 898 -51.12 24.23 -12.43
CA MET A 898 -50.93 22.86 -11.89
C MET A 898 -49.77 21.94 -12.33
N GLY A 899 -49.13 21.35 -11.29
CA GLY A 899 -48.43 20.06 -11.24
C GLY A 899 -46.93 20.17 -10.87
N ALA A 900 -46.51 20.22 -9.59
CA ALA A 900 -46.38 19.15 -8.59
C ALA A 900 -45.28 18.08 -8.88
N SER A 901 -44.42 17.88 -7.86
CA SER A 901 -43.55 16.72 -7.57
C SER A 901 -42.20 16.59 -8.29
N LEU A 902 -41.11 16.99 -7.61
CA LEU A 902 -40.23 16.10 -6.84
C LEU A 902 -39.30 16.93 -5.94
#